data_AF-A0A1F8XFR6-F1
#
_entry.id   AF-A0A1F8XFR6-F1
#
_cell.length_a   1.000
_cell.length_b   1.000
_cell.length_c   1.000
_cell.angle_alpha   90.00
_cell.angle_beta   90.00
_cell.angle_gamma   90.00
#
_symmetry.space_group_name_H-M   'P 1'
#
loop_
_entity.id
_entity.type
_entity.pdbx_description
1 polymer ?
#
loop_
_entity_poly.entity_id
_entity_poly.type
_entity_poly.pdbx_seq_one_letter_code
_entity_poly.pdbx_strand_id
1 'polypeptide(L)'
;MRVPSSTYRLQYNSAFGFKHASGIIDYLSLLGISDIYASPVFKARKGSLHGYDIIDHNRINPEVGTPEELGALLKRLASLDMGWVQDFVPNHMAYDGSNAELMDVLEKGKSSRYIGFFDIEWDHPYEGIKDKVLAPFLGRIYGEALEAGEIRLGYTEDGLKVSYYNYSFPLRIESYSAFLTHGLKRLTFKLGREHPDYIKILGILYVLKNLSLTSESADLDDQVIFVKKMLWELYTKNPEIKRHVDESLSAFNGSLEDPESFNLLDRLLSEQFFKLSFWKVAAEEINYRRFFNINGLITLRTGDERVFDNTHSLLLKLIESGVTGIRVDHIDGLQNPLKYLKTLRSRAGEAYIVVEKILGSEEELPRSWPVEGTTGYDFLSALNGIFCDQGNESRFTRIYANFTGLKARYPALFHEKKKLITEMDMMSDVSNLAQMLKLTLMRDRYGSDITLPGLKSAIVEVMAAFPVYRTYICSESVTDADIRHIKDAVYRAIARRPDLLNELTFIEKVLTLNYREYLSEDEKKEWLMFVMRFQQFTGPLMAKGIEDTLFYVYNRLISLNEVGGSPGRFGLPLEDFHSRMKGAAGLTPYSMNATSTHDTKRGEDARARINVLSETPDEWAAALRKWSALNRRRKRKAGDLSVPDKNDEYFLYQTLLGTFPFSGGMDKYRERIKAFTIKAVREAKIHTAWLRPDKEYEEAFIKFVEGILRDSPENLFLKEFLPFQGKIAWYGILNSLAQLAIKAAAPGVPDFYQGAELWDLSLVDPDNRRPVDFARRAEMLKIIRTRMAKDRSVLIDDLLASPEDGRIKLFTTHAALAARKSRKELFRDGAYLPVEIKGRLRRNLIAFARTLDKEAAIVIAPRFMTAVIPERSWPVGEVWAGTYLDLPDGLQRVRFRDAFTGKAISFSGPVEAAAALAQFPVAFLVTD
;
A
#
# COMPACT_ATOMS: atom_id res chain seq x y z
N MET A 1 10.77 -22.65 -13.47
CA MET A 1 9.87 -21.72 -12.74
C MET A 1 8.38 -22.07 -12.94
N ARG A 2 7.54 -21.94 -11.89
CA ARG A 2 6.06 -21.99 -11.99
C ARG A 2 5.50 -20.57 -12.12
N VAL A 3 4.91 -20.24 -13.27
CA VAL A 3 4.15 -18.99 -13.45
C VAL A 3 2.66 -19.24 -13.15
N PRO A 4 2.02 -18.44 -12.27
CA PRO A 4 0.58 -18.54 -12.04
C PRO A 4 -0.23 -18.29 -13.31
N SER A 5 -1.34 -19.01 -13.52
CA SER A 5 -2.31 -18.63 -14.55
C SER A 5 -3.29 -17.57 -14.06
N SER A 6 -3.50 -17.47 -12.74
CA SER A 6 -4.29 -16.45 -12.06
C SER A 6 -4.01 -16.49 -10.55
N THR A 7 -4.00 -15.33 -9.89
CA THR A 7 -3.78 -15.23 -8.44
C THR A 7 -5.03 -14.80 -7.69
N TYR A 8 -5.17 -15.24 -6.44
CA TYR A 8 -6.25 -14.82 -5.54
C TYR A 8 -5.68 -14.30 -4.23
N ARG A 9 -5.81 -12.99 -3.97
CA ARG A 9 -5.27 -12.32 -2.79
C ARG A 9 -6.12 -12.62 -1.55
N LEU A 10 -5.51 -13.24 -0.54
CA LEU A 10 -6.10 -13.48 0.79
C LEU A 10 -5.42 -12.64 1.88
N GLN A 11 -6.23 -12.00 2.72
CA GLN A 11 -5.80 -11.23 3.89
C GLN A 11 -5.84 -12.12 5.14
N TYR A 12 -4.66 -12.59 5.57
CA TYR A 12 -4.49 -13.41 6.76
C TYR A 12 -4.38 -12.55 8.02
N ASN A 13 -5.14 -12.92 9.05
CA ASN A 13 -5.12 -12.33 10.39
C ASN A 13 -5.83 -13.26 11.39
N SER A 14 -6.01 -12.80 12.62
CA SER A 14 -6.69 -13.56 13.69
C SER A 14 -8.12 -14.00 13.35
N ALA A 15 -8.84 -13.27 12.49
CA ALA A 15 -10.19 -13.62 12.06
C ALA A 15 -10.20 -14.56 10.83
N PHE A 16 -9.11 -14.62 10.07
CA PHE A 16 -8.98 -15.47 8.87
C PHE A 16 -7.58 -16.09 8.79
N GLY A 17 -7.36 -17.14 9.60
CA GLY A 17 -6.11 -17.92 9.64
C GLY A 17 -6.04 -19.10 8.65
N PHE A 18 -4.98 -19.92 8.76
CA PHE A 18 -4.73 -21.07 7.86
C PHE A 18 -5.85 -22.12 7.86
N LYS A 19 -6.54 -22.34 8.99
CA LYS A 19 -7.70 -23.26 9.03
C LYS A 19 -8.86 -22.77 8.16
N HIS A 20 -9.13 -21.46 8.19
CA HIS A 20 -10.18 -20.87 7.36
C HIS A 20 -9.80 -20.94 5.88
N ALA A 21 -8.53 -20.63 5.56
CA ALA A 21 -8.01 -20.78 4.21
C ALA A 21 -8.15 -22.22 3.70
N SER A 22 -7.78 -23.22 4.51
CA SER A 22 -7.96 -24.65 4.19
C SER A 22 -9.41 -25.01 3.84
N GLY A 23 -10.39 -24.40 4.52
CA GLY A 23 -11.81 -24.61 4.25
C GLY A 23 -12.31 -24.06 2.91
N ILE A 24 -11.55 -23.20 2.23
CA ILE A 24 -11.98 -22.55 0.98
C ILE A 24 -11.15 -22.92 -0.26
N ILE A 25 -10.06 -23.68 -0.12
CA ILE A 25 -9.19 -24.02 -1.26
C ILE A 25 -9.97 -24.75 -2.35
N ASP A 26 -10.82 -25.70 -1.98
CA ASP A 26 -11.61 -26.46 -2.95
C ASP A 26 -12.53 -25.54 -3.75
N TYR A 27 -13.12 -24.54 -3.10
CA TYR A 27 -13.88 -23.50 -3.78
C TYR A 27 -13.01 -22.70 -4.77
N LEU A 28 -11.83 -22.24 -4.35
CA LEU A 28 -10.93 -21.45 -5.20
C LEU A 28 -10.39 -22.26 -6.40
N SER A 29 -10.04 -23.54 -6.17
CA SER A 29 -9.66 -24.47 -7.23
C SER A 29 -10.78 -24.67 -8.24
N LEU A 30 -12.02 -24.85 -7.76
CA LEU A 30 -13.21 -24.97 -8.61
C LEU A 30 -13.55 -23.67 -9.34
N LEU A 31 -13.29 -22.51 -8.74
CA LEU A 31 -13.45 -21.21 -9.39
C LEU A 31 -12.49 -21.08 -10.59
N GLY A 32 -11.31 -21.69 -10.50
CA GLY A 32 -10.28 -21.69 -11.55
C GLY A 32 -8.98 -20.99 -11.16
N ILE A 33 -8.83 -20.62 -9.88
CA ILE A 33 -7.60 -20.02 -9.35
C ILE A 33 -6.46 -21.04 -9.38
N SER A 34 -5.27 -20.59 -9.80
CA SER A 34 -4.07 -21.43 -9.80
C SER A 34 -3.17 -21.18 -8.61
N ASP A 35 -3.14 -19.98 -8.04
CA ASP A 35 -2.21 -19.66 -6.96
C ASP A 35 -2.86 -18.74 -5.92
N ILE A 36 -2.64 -19.06 -4.64
CA ILE A 36 -2.98 -18.16 -3.54
C ILE A 36 -1.93 -17.06 -3.50
N TYR A 37 -2.37 -15.81 -3.47
CA TYR A 37 -1.51 -14.68 -3.16
C TYR A 37 -1.75 -14.29 -1.70
N ALA A 38 -0.86 -14.72 -0.80
CA ALA A 38 -1.06 -14.56 0.63
C ALA A 38 -0.48 -13.23 1.12
N SER A 39 -1.21 -12.49 1.95
CA SER A 39 -0.63 -11.41 2.76
C SER A 39 0.52 -11.89 3.65
N PRO A 40 1.31 -10.99 4.26
CA PRO A 40 2.40 -11.41 5.14
C PRO A 40 1.91 -12.34 6.26
N VAL A 41 2.60 -13.47 6.44
CA VAL A 41 2.27 -14.50 7.46
C VAL A 41 3.31 -14.58 8.58
N PHE A 42 4.33 -13.73 8.53
CA PHE A 42 5.39 -13.64 9.52
C PHE A 42 4.88 -12.91 10.77
N LYS A 43 5.53 -13.14 11.91
CA LYS A 43 5.10 -12.62 13.20
C LYS A 43 5.09 -11.08 13.17
N ALA A 44 3.89 -10.53 13.27
CA ALA A 44 3.63 -9.10 13.34
C ALA A 44 3.21 -8.69 14.75
N ARG A 45 2.94 -7.40 14.97
CA ARG A 45 2.35 -6.94 16.23
C ARG A 45 1.08 -7.73 16.57
N LYS A 46 0.86 -7.93 17.87
CA LYS A 46 -0.35 -8.57 18.39
C LYS A 46 -1.59 -7.81 17.92
N GLY A 47 -2.59 -8.53 17.40
CA GLY A 47 -3.82 -7.94 16.86
C GLY A 47 -3.68 -7.25 15.50
N SER A 48 -2.53 -7.39 14.81
CA SER A 48 -2.37 -6.88 13.45
C SER A 48 -3.38 -7.53 12.50
N LEU A 49 -4.10 -6.70 11.74
CA LEU A 49 -5.08 -7.15 10.75
C LEU A 49 -4.49 -7.33 9.34
N HIS A 50 -3.22 -6.96 9.15
CA HIS A 50 -2.58 -6.88 7.83
C HIS A 50 -1.19 -7.53 7.76
N GLY A 51 -0.46 -7.64 8.86
CA GLY A 51 0.82 -8.35 8.92
C GLY A 51 2.05 -7.57 8.39
N TYR A 52 1.90 -6.31 8.00
CA TYR A 52 3.02 -5.47 7.50
C TYR A 52 3.92 -4.91 8.62
N ASP A 53 3.42 -4.88 9.85
CA ASP A 53 4.14 -4.44 11.05
C ASP A 53 4.89 -5.62 11.70
N ILE A 54 5.86 -6.16 10.96
CA ILE A 54 6.67 -7.32 11.35
C ILE A 54 7.50 -7.04 12.59
N ILE A 55 7.49 -7.96 13.55
CA ILE A 55 8.36 -7.94 14.73
C ILE A 55 9.38 -9.08 14.72
N ASP A 56 9.21 -10.11 13.89
CA ASP A 56 10.15 -11.22 13.73
C ASP A 56 9.89 -11.95 12.40
N HIS A 57 10.83 -11.82 11.45
CA HIS A 57 10.77 -12.48 10.13
C HIS A 57 11.02 -13.99 10.19
N ASN A 58 11.55 -14.51 11.30
CA ASN A 58 11.94 -15.91 11.45
C ASN A 58 10.89 -16.77 12.14
N ARG A 59 9.68 -16.23 12.32
CA ARG A 59 8.56 -16.93 12.94
C ARG A 59 7.25 -16.67 12.21
N ILE A 60 6.45 -17.72 12.05
CA ILE A 60 5.06 -17.60 11.58
C ILE A 60 4.20 -16.93 12.66
N ASN A 61 3.30 -16.04 12.24
CA ASN A 61 2.39 -15.34 13.15
C ASN A 61 1.45 -16.34 13.84
N PRO A 62 1.53 -16.51 15.18
CA PRO A 62 0.68 -17.45 15.90
C PRO A 62 -0.81 -17.08 15.86
N GLU A 63 -1.17 -15.82 15.57
CA GLU A 63 -2.57 -15.44 15.38
C GLU A 63 -3.14 -15.90 14.03
N VAL A 64 -2.28 -16.15 13.03
CA VAL A 64 -2.69 -16.67 11.71
C VAL A 64 -2.76 -18.20 11.73
N GLY A 65 -1.87 -18.86 12.46
CA GLY A 65 -1.85 -20.31 12.63
C GLY A 65 -0.45 -20.84 12.94
N THR A 66 -0.28 -22.16 12.86
CA THR A 66 1.01 -22.82 13.14
C THR A 66 1.81 -23.15 11.88
N PRO A 67 3.14 -23.35 11.97
CA PRO A 67 3.94 -23.84 10.84
C PRO A 67 3.44 -25.16 10.25
N GLU A 68 2.91 -26.06 11.08
CA GLU A 68 2.34 -27.35 10.67
C GLU A 68 1.06 -27.15 9.86
N GLU A 69 0.21 -26.21 10.28
CA GLU A 69 -1.01 -25.84 9.55
C GLU A 69 -0.67 -25.25 8.18
N LEU A 70 0.35 -24.37 8.09
CA LEU A 70 0.86 -23.85 6.82
C LEU A 70 1.43 -24.97 5.95
N GLY A 71 2.22 -25.89 6.51
CA GLY A 71 2.76 -27.04 5.77
C GLY A 71 1.66 -27.96 5.22
N ALA A 72 0.60 -28.21 5.99
CA ALA A 72 -0.55 -28.98 5.52
C ALA A 72 -1.32 -28.24 4.40
N LEU A 73 -1.46 -26.91 4.54
CA LEU A 73 -2.08 -26.04 3.54
C LEU A 73 -1.30 -26.07 2.22
N LEU A 74 0.03 -25.92 2.25
CA LEU A 74 0.89 -26.00 1.06
C LEU A 74 0.80 -27.38 0.38
N LYS A 75 0.80 -28.48 1.15
CA LYS A 75 0.59 -29.83 0.59
C LYS A 75 -0.79 -29.99 -0.06
N ARG A 76 -1.84 -29.43 0.53
CA ARG A 76 -3.18 -29.45 -0.06
C ARG A 76 -3.22 -28.67 -1.38
N LEU A 77 -2.62 -27.48 -1.42
CA LEU A 77 -2.50 -26.69 -2.65
C LEU A 77 -1.78 -27.49 -3.75
N ALA A 78 -0.65 -28.09 -3.43
CA ALA A 78 0.09 -28.93 -4.37
C ALA A 78 -0.76 -30.10 -4.92
N SER A 79 -1.59 -30.75 -4.09
CA SER A 79 -2.50 -31.82 -4.52
C SER A 79 -3.58 -31.38 -5.52
N LEU A 80 -3.82 -30.07 -5.63
CA LEU A 80 -4.78 -29.45 -6.54
C LEU A 80 -4.10 -28.72 -7.71
N ASP A 81 -2.80 -28.91 -7.90
CA ASP A 81 -1.94 -28.14 -8.82
C ASP A 81 -2.07 -26.61 -8.58
N MET A 82 -2.20 -26.22 -7.31
CA MET A 82 -2.19 -24.85 -6.87
C MET A 82 -0.87 -24.47 -6.22
N GLY A 83 -0.44 -23.22 -6.40
CA GLY A 83 0.76 -22.67 -5.76
C GLY A 83 0.44 -21.58 -4.73
N TRP A 84 1.51 -21.02 -4.18
CA TRP A 84 1.48 -20.00 -3.13
C TRP A 84 2.48 -18.90 -3.45
N VAL A 85 2.00 -17.68 -3.64
CA VAL A 85 2.79 -16.46 -3.77
C VAL A 85 2.77 -15.73 -2.43
N GLN A 86 3.90 -15.70 -1.74
CA GLN A 86 4.02 -15.09 -0.41
C GLN A 86 4.38 -13.61 -0.52
N ASP A 87 3.56 -12.75 0.07
CA ASP A 87 3.90 -11.35 0.30
C ASP A 87 4.98 -11.22 1.39
N PHE A 88 6.04 -10.47 1.10
CA PHE A 88 7.21 -10.34 1.97
C PHE A 88 7.60 -8.87 2.14
N VAL A 89 7.95 -8.50 3.37
CA VAL A 89 8.23 -7.12 3.79
C VAL A 89 9.73 -6.94 4.11
N PRO A 90 10.56 -6.55 3.13
CA PRO A 90 12.01 -6.41 3.33
C PRO A 90 12.43 -5.01 3.83
N ASN A 91 11.57 -4.00 3.67
CA ASN A 91 12.01 -2.62 3.90
C ASN A 91 12.03 -2.24 5.39
N HIS A 92 11.16 -2.81 6.21
CA HIS A 92 10.90 -2.29 7.55
C HIS A 92 10.36 -3.34 8.52
N MET A 93 10.41 -2.99 9.81
CA MET A 93 9.83 -3.71 10.95
C MET A 93 9.09 -2.73 11.85
N ALA A 94 8.26 -3.25 12.76
CA ALA A 94 7.57 -2.47 13.75
C ALA A 94 8.52 -1.94 14.83
N TYR A 95 8.41 -0.65 15.14
CA TYR A 95 8.99 -0.07 16.35
C TYR A 95 8.13 -0.49 17.54
N ASP A 96 8.46 -1.62 18.17
CA ASP A 96 7.61 -2.28 19.17
C ASP A 96 8.44 -2.97 20.24
N GLY A 97 7.96 -3.00 21.49
CA GLY A 97 8.62 -3.69 22.59
C GLY A 97 8.80 -5.21 22.38
N SER A 98 8.08 -5.79 21.42
CA SER A 98 8.18 -7.20 21.04
C SER A 98 9.18 -7.48 19.91
N ASN A 99 9.80 -6.44 19.34
CA ASN A 99 10.85 -6.55 18.33
C ASN A 99 12.21 -6.73 19.02
N ALA A 100 12.70 -7.97 19.09
CA ALA A 100 13.87 -8.32 19.87
C ALA A 100 15.14 -7.62 19.36
N GLU A 101 15.30 -7.54 18.05
CA GLU A 101 16.42 -6.85 17.38
C GLU A 101 16.46 -5.37 17.77
N LEU A 102 15.32 -4.68 17.76
CA LEU A 102 15.24 -3.28 18.15
C LEU A 102 15.49 -3.11 19.65
N MET A 103 14.88 -3.95 20.49
CA MET A 103 15.08 -3.85 21.95
C MET A 103 16.54 -4.08 22.34
N ASP A 104 17.26 -4.96 21.65
CA ASP A 104 18.71 -5.14 21.83
C ASP A 104 19.50 -3.86 21.49
N VAL A 105 19.14 -3.17 20.41
CA VAL A 105 19.73 -1.87 20.04
C VAL A 105 19.44 -0.81 21.12
N LEU A 106 18.22 -0.76 21.65
CA LEU A 106 17.85 0.23 22.68
C LEU A 106 18.50 -0.06 24.06
N GLU A 107 18.84 -1.32 24.34
CA GLU A 107 19.51 -1.73 25.59
C GLU A 107 21.04 -1.55 25.52
N LYS A 108 21.66 -1.82 24.37
CA LYS A 108 23.13 -1.92 24.24
C LYS A 108 23.75 -0.84 23.36
N GLY A 109 22.95 -0.05 22.65
CA GLY A 109 23.42 1.03 21.78
C GLY A 109 24.43 0.51 20.75
N LYS A 110 25.59 1.18 20.64
CA LYS A 110 26.68 0.83 19.70
C LYS A 110 27.26 -0.59 19.90
N SER A 111 27.10 -1.18 21.09
CA SER A 111 27.58 -2.52 21.39
C SER A 111 26.60 -3.62 21.00
N SER A 112 25.39 -3.27 20.52
CA SER A 112 24.42 -4.23 20.00
C SER A 112 24.96 -4.95 18.77
N ARG A 113 24.75 -6.26 18.69
CA ARG A 113 25.03 -7.03 17.46
C ARG A 113 24.15 -6.60 16.27
N TYR A 114 23.06 -5.88 16.55
CA TYR A 114 22.11 -5.34 15.58
C TYR A 114 22.31 -3.84 15.29
N ILE A 115 23.44 -3.24 15.70
CA ILE A 115 23.74 -1.81 15.48
C ILE A 115 23.61 -1.37 14.01
N GLY A 116 23.94 -2.25 13.06
CA GLY A 116 23.83 -2.03 11.62
C GLY A 116 22.55 -2.58 10.98
N PHE A 117 21.61 -3.09 11.77
CA PHE A 117 20.41 -3.78 11.28
C PHE A 117 19.35 -2.78 10.78
N PHE A 118 19.14 -1.71 11.55
CA PHE A 118 18.22 -0.62 11.24
C PHE A 118 18.95 0.57 10.63
N ASP A 119 18.20 1.38 9.89
CA ASP A 119 18.68 2.60 9.26
C ASP A 119 18.54 3.79 10.22
N ILE A 120 19.52 3.90 11.13
CA ILE A 120 19.58 4.90 12.21
C ILE A 120 20.77 5.84 11.95
N GLU A 121 20.52 7.13 12.07
CA GLU A 121 21.51 8.20 12.10
C GLU A 121 22.00 8.41 13.55
N TRP A 122 23.16 7.83 13.85
CA TRP A 122 23.75 7.86 15.19
C TRP A 122 24.49 9.17 15.49
N ASP A 123 25.08 9.82 14.48
CA ASP A 123 25.81 11.09 14.64
C ASP A 123 24.88 12.28 14.33
N HIS A 124 23.76 12.34 15.05
CA HIS A 124 22.77 13.40 14.87
C HIS A 124 23.35 14.77 15.32
N PRO A 125 23.12 15.87 14.58
CA PRO A 125 23.66 17.19 14.92
C PRO A 125 23.14 17.78 16.22
N TYR A 126 21.98 17.30 16.71
CA TYR A 126 21.46 17.69 18.02
C TYR A 126 22.02 16.79 19.12
N GLU A 127 22.81 17.38 20.02
CA GLU A 127 23.51 16.69 21.11
C GLU A 127 22.57 15.83 21.98
N GLY A 128 21.33 16.29 22.18
CA GLY A 128 20.34 15.53 22.97
C GLY A 128 19.83 14.24 22.31
N ILE A 129 20.09 14.02 21.02
CA ILE A 129 19.70 12.82 20.24
C ILE A 129 20.94 12.01 19.81
N LYS A 130 22.12 12.64 19.78
CA LYS A 130 23.37 11.97 19.45
C LYS A 130 23.56 10.70 20.27
N ASP A 131 23.95 9.62 19.60
CA ASP A 131 24.11 8.28 20.18
C ASP A 131 22.82 7.67 20.78
N LYS A 132 21.64 8.21 20.47
CA LYS A 132 20.34 7.72 20.91
C LYS A 132 19.39 7.48 19.75
N VAL A 133 18.39 6.63 19.95
CA VAL A 133 17.26 6.45 19.02
C VAL A 133 16.06 7.25 19.51
N LEU A 134 15.50 8.12 18.67
CA LEU A 134 14.29 8.86 19.04
C LEU A 134 13.10 7.91 19.18
N ALA A 135 12.31 8.07 20.25
CA ALA A 135 11.07 7.34 20.50
C ALA A 135 9.88 8.33 20.60
N PRO A 136 9.38 8.83 19.46
CA PRO A 136 8.37 9.90 19.40
C PRO A 136 6.95 9.35 19.55
N PHE A 137 6.63 8.82 20.73
CA PHE A 137 5.35 8.15 21.01
C PHE A 137 4.53 8.80 22.12
N LEU A 138 5.08 9.80 22.83
CA LEU A 138 4.36 10.46 23.90
C LEU A 138 3.19 11.27 23.31
N GLY A 139 2.03 11.22 23.98
CA GLY A 139 0.84 11.98 23.60
C GLY A 139 0.90 13.47 23.96
N ARG A 140 1.87 13.87 24.78
CA ARG A 140 2.12 15.25 25.24
C ARG A 140 3.62 15.50 25.42
N ILE A 141 3.99 16.70 25.88
CA ILE A 141 5.40 17.08 26.12
C ILE A 141 6.00 16.15 27.19
N TYR A 142 7.28 15.83 27.07
CA TYR A 142 7.99 14.87 27.92
C TYR A 142 7.79 15.11 29.43
N GLY A 143 8.03 16.33 29.91
CA GLY A 143 7.87 16.67 31.33
C GLY A 143 6.45 16.45 31.83
N GLU A 144 5.44 16.86 31.06
CA GLU A 144 4.04 16.64 31.40
C GLU A 144 3.67 15.15 31.45
N ALA A 145 4.23 14.31 30.56
CA ALA A 145 4.00 12.87 30.56
C ALA A 145 4.69 12.19 31.76
N LEU A 146 5.88 12.67 32.12
CA LEU A 146 6.64 12.21 33.28
C LEU A 146 5.89 12.54 34.58
N GLU A 147 5.55 13.82 34.79
CA GLU A 147 4.87 14.32 35.99
C GLU A 147 3.44 13.82 36.13
N ALA A 148 2.79 13.45 35.03
CA ALA A 148 1.49 12.76 35.05
C ALA A 148 1.61 11.27 35.43
N GLY A 149 2.82 10.75 35.67
CA GLY A 149 3.07 9.34 36.01
C GLY A 149 2.68 8.37 34.89
N GLU A 150 2.66 8.84 33.63
CA GLU A 150 2.37 8.03 32.44
C GLU A 150 3.59 7.21 32.01
N ILE A 151 4.79 7.73 32.30
CA ILE A 151 6.07 7.03 32.11
C ILE A 151 6.40 6.30 33.41
N ARG A 152 6.51 4.96 33.36
CA ARG A 152 6.72 4.14 34.55
C ARG A 152 7.88 3.18 34.41
N LEU A 153 8.79 3.21 35.37
CA LEU A 153 9.80 2.19 35.59
C LEU A 153 9.17 0.95 36.21
N GLY A 154 9.46 -0.21 35.65
CA GLY A 154 9.06 -1.51 36.16
C GLY A 154 10.22 -2.50 36.11
N TYR A 155 10.08 -3.61 36.84
CA TYR A 155 11.05 -4.69 36.89
C TYR A 155 10.38 -6.03 36.65
N THR A 156 10.89 -6.82 35.71
CA THR A 156 10.46 -8.19 35.42
C THR A 156 11.68 -9.12 35.30
N GLU A 157 11.45 -10.40 35.01
CA GLU A 157 12.54 -11.35 34.72
C GLU A 157 13.45 -10.89 33.56
N ASP A 158 12.90 -10.12 32.62
CA ASP A 158 13.67 -9.56 31.49
C ASP A 158 14.54 -8.36 31.88
N GLY A 159 14.45 -7.88 33.12
CA GLY A 159 15.16 -6.72 33.63
C GLY A 159 14.28 -5.49 33.90
N LEU A 160 14.94 -4.35 34.13
CA LEU A 160 14.30 -3.04 34.24
C LEU A 160 13.82 -2.54 32.89
N LYS A 161 12.58 -2.04 32.86
CA LYS A 161 11.94 -1.46 31.67
C LYS A 161 11.21 -0.19 32.01
N VAL A 162 11.19 0.77 31.10
CA VAL A 162 10.29 1.91 31.13
C VAL A 162 9.11 1.64 30.22
N SER A 163 7.90 1.88 30.72
CA SER A 163 6.66 1.70 29.96
C SER A 163 5.93 3.04 29.79
N TYR A 164 5.33 3.23 28.62
CA TYR A 164 4.39 4.30 28.32
C TYR A 164 3.15 3.68 27.67
N TYR A 165 2.10 3.49 28.46
CA TYR A 165 0.95 2.65 28.08
C TYR A 165 1.39 1.27 27.56
N ASN A 166 1.20 1.00 26.27
CA ASN A 166 1.53 -0.28 25.63
C ASN A 166 2.97 -0.35 25.13
N TYR A 167 3.71 0.77 25.12
CA TYR A 167 5.12 0.77 24.75
C TYR A 167 5.98 0.36 25.94
N SER A 168 7.00 -0.45 25.69
CA SER A 168 7.96 -0.89 26.69
C SER A 168 9.36 -0.82 26.11
N PHE A 169 10.28 -0.22 26.87
CA PHE A 169 11.66 0.04 26.46
C PHE A 169 12.61 -0.53 27.53
N PRO A 170 13.60 -1.37 27.14
CA PRO A 170 14.60 -1.85 28.07
C PRO A 170 15.52 -0.71 28.50
N LEU A 171 16.01 -0.76 29.74
CA LEU A 171 17.02 0.18 30.19
C LEU A 171 18.41 -0.26 29.73
N ARG A 172 19.25 0.73 29.42
CA ARG A 172 20.69 0.58 29.30
C ARG A 172 21.24 -0.17 30.51
N ILE A 173 21.94 -1.28 30.28
CA ILE A 173 22.35 -2.17 31.37
C ILE A 173 23.22 -1.46 32.43
N GLU A 174 24.13 -0.57 32.05
CA GLU A 174 25.00 0.17 32.97
C GLU A 174 24.20 1.09 33.92
N SER A 175 23.05 1.58 33.45
CA SER A 175 22.15 2.45 34.23
C SER A 175 21.49 1.73 35.41
N TYR A 176 21.52 0.39 35.44
CA TYR A 176 21.06 -0.41 36.59
C TYR A 176 21.86 -0.07 37.85
N SER A 177 23.12 0.38 37.71
CA SER A 177 23.93 0.80 38.84
C SER A 177 23.29 1.97 39.59
N ALA A 178 22.75 2.97 38.88
CA ALA A 178 22.07 4.11 39.51
C ALA A 178 20.83 3.66 40.29
N PHE A 179 20.07 2.72 39.74
CA PHE A 179 18.89 2.13 40.39
C PHE A 179 19.27 1.31 41.64
N LEU A 180 20.20 0.35 41.50
CA LEU A 180 20.58 -0.58 42.56
C LEU A 180 21.36 0.07 43.71
N THR A 181 22.01 1.21 43.47
CA THR A 181 22.71 1.96 44.52
C THR A 181 21.77 2.86 45.32
N HIS A 182 20.58 3.17 44.80
CA HIS A 182 19.59 3.99 45.51
C HIS A 182 19.09 3.26 46.75
N GLY A 183 19.33 3.81 47.94
CA GLY A 183 18.93 3.18 49.20
C GLY A 183 19.77 1.97 49.62
N LEU A 184 20.89 1.67 48.95
CA LEU A 184 21.75 0.51 49.24
C LEU A 184 22.25 0.46 50.69
N LYS A 185 22.47 1.62 51.32
CA LYS A 185 22.83 1.71 52.76
C LYS A 185 21.76 1.09 53.67
N ARG A 186 20.47 1.24 53.33
CA ARG A 186 19.37 0.65 54.10
C ARG A 186 19.36 -0.87 53.96
N LEU A 187 19.59 -1.37 52.74
CA LEU A 187 19.72 -2.81 52.48
C LEU A 187 20.91 -3.39 53.24
N THR A 188 22.05 -2.68 53.26
CA THR A 188 23.24 -3.07 54.03
C THR A 188 22.93 -3.19 55.53
N PHE A 189 22.16 -2.25 56.09
CA PHE A 189 21.75 -2.28 57.49
C PHE A 189 20.81 -3.44 57.81
N LYS A 190 19.95 -3.83 56.86
CA LYS A 190 18.96 -4.91 57.03
C LYS A 190 19.57 -6.31 56.89
N LEU A 191 20.43 -6.53 55.89
CA LEU A 191 21.02 -7.85 55.61
C LEU A 191 22.38 -8.06 56.31
N GLY A 192 23.16 -7.01 56.50
CA GLY A 192 24.57 -7.10 56.92
C GLY A 192 25.53 -7.29 55.74
N ARG A 193 26.79 -6.84 55.91
CA ARG A 193 27.80 -6.84 54.82
C ARG A 193 28.28 -8.22 54.40
N GLU A 194 28.18 -9.21 55.28
CA GLU A 194 28.64 -10.59 55.04
C GLU A 194 27.52 -11.50 54.53
N HIS A 195 26.29 -10.99 54.38
CA HIS A 195 25.17 -11.78 53.90
C HIS A 195 25.41 -12.24 52.44
N PRO A 196 25.28 -13.54 52.10
CA PRO A 196 25.59 -14.06 50.76
C PRO A 196 24.85 -13.32 49.64
N ASP A 197 23.56 -13.03 49.84
CA ASP A 197 22.77 -12.31 48.83
C ASP A 197 23.16 -10.83 48.70
N TYR A 198 23.66 -10.19 49.77
CA TYR A 198 24.19 -8.83 49.67
C TYR A 198 25.53 -8.81 48.91
N ILE A 199 26.39 -9.83 49.12
CA ILE A 199 27.62 -10.02 48.35
C ILE A 199 27.30 -10.22 46.87
N LYS A 200 26.24 -10.97 46.52
CA LYS A 200 25.79 -11.12 45.13
C LYS A 200 25.33 -9.78 44.51
N ILE A 201 24.63 -8.92 45.26
CA ILE A 201 24.31 -7.55 44.80
C ILE A 201 25.59 -6.74 44.53
N LEU A 202 26.59 -6.81 45.42
CA LEU A 202 27.87 -6.17 45.18
C LEU A 202 28.60 -6.75 43.96
N GLY A 203 28.49 -8.05 43.72
CA GLY A 203 28.99 -8.73 42.53
C GLY A 203 28.32 -8.21 41.25
N ILE A 204 26.99 -8.05 41.25
CA ILE A 204 26.25 -7.42 40.15
C ILE A 204 26.77 -6.00 39.91
N LEU A 205 26.88 -5.17 40.95
CA LEU A 205 27.39 -3.79 40.84
C LEU A 205 28.84 -3.76 40.32
N TYR A 206 29.66 -4.73 40.71
CA TYR A 206 31.02 -4.86 40.19
C TYR A 206 31.03 -5.20 38.70
N VAL A 207 30.20 -6.15 38.25
CA VAL A 207 30.05 -6.46 36.82
C VAL A 207 29.58 -5.22 36.06
N LEU A 208 28.52 -4.56 36.53
CA LEU A 208 27.97 -3.35 35.90
C LEU A 208 29.01 -2.22 35.75
N LYS A 209 29.86 -2.02 36.76
CA LYS A 209 30.93 -1.01 36.72
C LYS A 209 32.05 -1.35 35.74
N ASN A 210 32.28 -2.63 35.49
CA ASN A 210 33.37 -3.13 34.63
C ASN A 210 32.88 -3.66 33.28
N LEU A 211 31.64 -3.36 32.88
CA LEU A 211 31.15 -3.61 31.52
C LEU A 211 32.05 -2.82 30.56
N SER A 212 33.03 -3.49 29.96
CA SER A 212 33.95 -2.85 29.03
C SER A 212 33.28 -2.69 27.67
N LEU A 213 33.30 -1.48 27.13
CA LEU A 213 32.85 -1.20 25.75
C LEU A 213 33.78 -1.79 24.68
N THR A 214 34.88 -2.47 25.09
CA THR A 214 35.87 -3.06 24.19
C THR A 214 35.86 -4.60 24.16
N SER A 215 34.95 -5.27 24.89
CA SER A 215 34.83 -6.73 24.83
C SER A 215 34.10 -7.17 23.56
N GLU A 216 34.36 -8.38 23.08
CA GLU A 216 33.57 -8.96 21.98
C GLU A 216 32.08 -9.00 22.38
N SER A 217 31.16 -8.84 21.41
CA SER A 217 29.73 -8.71 21.70
C SER A 217 29.14 -9.90 22.47
N ALA A 218 29.74 -11.10 22.33
CA ALA A 218 29.32 -12.30 23.05
C ALA A 218 29.57 -12.21 24.57
N ASP A 219 30.70 -11.65 24.99
CA ASP A 219 31.03 -11.49 26.41
C ASP A 219 30.06 -10.50 27.10
N LEU A 220 29.65 -9.46 26.36
CA LEU A 220 28.66 -8.49 26.85
C LEU A 220 27.28 -9.16 27.03
N ASP A 221 26.86 -9.99 26.08
CA ASP A 221 25.59 -10.72 26.15
C ASP A 221 25.54 -11.62 27.40
N ASP A 222 26.60 -12.37 27.67
CA ASP A 222 26.70 -13.24 28.84
C ASP A 222 26.68 -12.44 30.16
N GLN A 223 27.36 -11.29 30.21
CA GLN A 223 27.35 -10.41 31.37
C GLN A 223 25.97 -9.79 31.62
N VAL A 224 25.28 -9.34 30.57
CA VAL A 224 23.90 -8.82 30.66
C VAL A 224 22.95 -9.91 31.17
N ILE A 225 23.04 -11.12 30.62
CA ILE A 225 22.23 -12.28 31.05
C ILE A 225 22.52 -12.61 32.51
N PHE A 226 23.81 -12.64 32.92
CA PHE A 226 24.21 -12.88 34.30
C PHE A 226 23.59 -11.87 35.25
N VAL A 227 23.72 -10.57 34.96
CA VAL A 227 23.18 -9.49 35.80
C VAL A 227 21.67 -9.65 35.97
N LYS A 228 20.93 -9.81 34.87
CA LYS A 228 19.46 -9.93 34.91
C LYS A 228 19.01 -11.18 35.66
N LYS A 229 19.58 -12.36 35.35
CA LYS A 229 19.21 -13.61 36.02
C LYS A 229 19.56 -13.61 37.50
N MET A 230 20.75 -13.14 37.86
CA MET A 230 21.17 -13.05 39.26
C MET A 230 20.27 -12.08 40.03
N LEU A 231 19.96 -10.90 39.48
CA LEU A 231 19.08 -9.95 40.13
C LEU A 231 17.65 -10.49 40.26
N TRP A 232 17.13 -11.21 39.26
CA TRP A 232 15.82 -11.84 39.31
C TRP A 232 15.74 -12.96 40.35
N GLU A 233 16.78 -13.79 40.43
CA GLU A 233 16.90 -14.80 41.48
C GLU A 233 16.86 -14.16 42.88
N LEU A 234 17.63 -13.11 43.09
CA LEU A 234 17.67 -12.38 44.36
C LEU A 234 16.32 -11.74 44.70
N TYR A 235 15.70 -11.09 43.72
CA TYR A 235 14.39 -10.47 43.86
C TYR A 235 13.28 -11.47 44.21
N THR A 236 13.33 -12.69 43.65
CA THR A 236 12.30 -13.71 43.88
C THR A 236 12.54 -14.53 45.15
N LYS A 237 13.79 -14.73 45.58
CA LYS A 237 14.14 -15.58 46.73
C LYS A 237 14.31 -14.83 48.05
N ASN A 238 14.70 -13.55 48.03
CA ASN A 238 15.01 -12.80 49.24
C ASN A 238 13.99 -11.66 49.46
N PRO A 239 13.12 -11.75 50.49
CA PRO A 239 12.09 -10.75 50.75
C PRO A 239 12.63 -9.33 50.99
N GLU A 240 13.82 -9.21 51.58
CA GLU A 240 14.43 -7.91 51.87
C GLU A 240 14.98 -7.24 50.61
N ILE A 241 15.53 -8.03 49.68
CA ILE A 241 15.94 -7.53 48.37
C ILE A 241 14.72 -7.18 47.53
N LYS A 242 13.67 -8.02 47.55
CA LYS A 242 12.41 -7.71 46.88
C LYS A 242 11.86 -6.36 47.33
N ARG A 243 11.75 -6.18 48.65
CA ARG A 243 11.29 -4.94 49.27
C ARG A 243 12.16 -3.75 48.90
N HIS A 244 13.48 -3.92 48.85
CA HIS A 244 14.41 -2.87 48.43
C HIS A 244 14.21 -2.45 46.96
N VAL A 245 14.02 -3.42 46.05
CA VAL A 245 13.73 -3.15 44.64
C VAL A 245 12.37 -2.47 44.49
N ASP A 246 11.33 -2.94 45.17
CA ASP A 246 9.98 -2.34 45.14
C ASP A 246 9.98 -0.90 45.68
N GLU A 247 10.66 -0.65 46.81
CA GLU A 247 10.83 0.69 47.39
C GLU A 247 11.59 1.61 46.42
N SER A 248 12.61 1.09 45.72
CA SER A 248 13.36 1.85 44.71
C SER A 248 12.48 2.16 43.49
N LEU A 249 11.71 1.20 42.98
CA LEU A 249 10.75 1.44 41.90
C LEU A 249 9.75 2.54 42.28
N SER A 250 9.21 2.51 43.49
CA SER A 250 8.30 3.55 43.98
C SER A 250 8.97 4.92 44.06
N ALA A 251 10.23 4.98 44.50
CA ALA A 251 10.96 6.24 44.58
C ALA A 251 11.27 6.84 43.20
N PHE A 252 11.66 6.01 42.22
CA PHE A 252 11.91 6.48 40.86
C PHE A 252 10.62 6.91 40.16
N ASN A 253 9.52 6.20 40.34
CA ASN A 253 8.24 6.54 39.72
C ASN A 253 7.56 7.79 40.26
N GLY A 254 8.15 8.45 41.28
CA GLY A 254 7.67 9.72 41.81
C GLY A 254 6.28 9.66 42.44
N SER A 255 5.76 10.84 42.74
CA SER A 255 4.43 11.11 43.29
C SER A 255 3.79 12.24 42.48
N LEU A 256 2.51 12.08 42.13
CA LEU A 256 1.74 13.09 41.39
C LEU A 256 1.57 14.41 42.15
N GLU A 257 1.84 14.42 43.46
CA GLU A 257 1.75 15.60 44.32
C GLU A 257 3.04 16.44 44.33
N ASP A 258 4.17 15.87 43.87
CA ASP A 258 5.49 16.50 43.94
C ASP A 258 6.26 16.28 42.63
N PRO A 259 6.28 17.25 41.69
CA PRO A 259 7.02 17.15 40.44
C PRO A 259 8.51 16.82 40.61
N GLU A 260 9.16 17.35 41.65
CA GLU A 260 10.59 17.13 41.91
C GLU A 260 10.90 15.67 42.29
N SER A 261 9.89 14.91 42.72
CA SER A 261 10.04 13.48 43.01
C SER A 261 10.38 12.66 41.76
N PHE A 262 10.07 13.15 40.55
CA PHE A 262 10.40 12.48 39.29
C PHE A 262 11.85 12.66 38.84
N ASN A 263 12.65 13.51 39.52
CA ASN A 263 14.05 13.77 39.18
C ASN A 263 14.95 12.52 39.16
N LEU A 264 14.56 11.45 39.87
CA LEU A 264 15.28 10.17 39.83
C LEU A 264 15.06 9.47 38.48
N LEU A 265 13.80 9.38 38.03
CA LEU A 265 13.47 8.77 36.75
C LEU A 265 13.91 9.65 35.58
N ASP A 266 13.82 10.98 35.68
CA ASP A 266 14.30 11.87 34.62
C ASP A 266 15.81 11.67 34.34
N ARG A 267 16.62 11.69 35.40
CA ARG A 267 18.06 11.41 35.29
C ARG A 267 18.33 10.03 34.70
N LEU A 268 17.61 9.01 35.16
CA LEU A 268 17.74 7.65 34.62
C LEU A 268 17.41 7.63 33.12
N LEU A 269 16.31 8.25 32.70
CA LEU A 269 15.90 8.33 31.29
C LEU A 269 16.91 9.10 30.42
N SER A 270 17.61 10.08 30.99
CA SER A 270 18.64 10.85 30.27
C SER A 270 19.87 10.02 29.89
N GLU A 271 20.13 8.89 30.57
CA GLU A 271 21.29 8.00 30.34
C GLU A 271 21.04 6.92 29.28
N GLN A 272 19.79 6.80 28.79
CA GLN A 272 19.36 5.72 27.92
C GLN A 272 19.81 5.93 26.46
N PHE A 273 19.93 4.83 25.70
CA PHE A 273 20.17 4.85 24.25
C PHE A 273 18.91 5.17 23.43
N PHE A 274 17.83 5.55 24.08
CA PHE A 274 16.62 6.07 23.45
C PHE A 274 16.19 7.38 24.10
N LYS A 275 15.43 8.19 23.36
CA LYS A 275 14.87 9.45 23.85
C LYS A 275 13.36 9.45 23.65
N LEU A 276 12.60 9.30 24.73
CA LEU A 276 11.14 9.49 24.71
C LEU A 276 10.83 10.94 24.35
N SER A 277 9.92 11.14 23.40
CA SER A 277 9.54 12.48 22.96
C SER A 277 8.07 12.55 22.54
N PHE A 278 7.54 13.77 22.55
CA PHE A 278 6.23 14.08 22.01
C PHE A 278 6.18 13.70 20.52
N TRP A 279 5.13 13.02 20.08
CA TRP A 279 5.07 12.44 18.74
C TRP A 279 5.30 13.44 17.60
N LYS A 280 5.00 14.73 17.80
CA LYS A 280 5.22 15.80 16.80
C LYS A 280 6.69 16.07 16.51
N VAL A 281 7.58 15.76 17.46
CA VAL A 281 9.04 15.96 17.31
C VAL A 281 9.59 15.16 16.12
N ALA A 282 8.95 14.04 15.74
CA ALA A 282 9.35 13.23 14.59
C ALA A 282 9.33 13.98 13.24
N ALA A 283 8.50 15.01 13.08
CA ALA A 283 8.46 15.78 11.84
C ALA A 283 9.75 16.58 11.59
N GLU A 284 10.52 16.86 12.65
CA GLU A 284 11.69 17.76 12.61
C GLU A 284 13.00 17.08 13.06
N GLU A 285 12.95 16.13 14.00
CA GLU A 285 14.15 15.57 14.64
C GLU A 285 14.28 14.03 14.53
N ILE A 286 13.49 13.36 13.68
CA ILE A 286 13.60 11.89 13.53
C ILE A 286 15.00 11.50 13.04
N ASN A 287 15.62 10.53 13.71
CA ASN A 287 16.97 10.06 13.38
C ASN A 287 17.02 8.59 12.96
N TYR A 288 15.89 8.03 12.54
CA TYR A 288 15.85 6.75 11.84
C TYR A 288 14.93 6.88 10.63
N ARG A 289 15.25 6.16 9.55
CA ARG A 289 14.38 6.15 8.38
C ARG A 289 13.12 5.33 8.67
N ARG A 290 11.97 5.91 8.33
CA ARG A 290 10.63 5.35 8.52
C ARG A 290 10.07 4.77 7.22
N PHE A 291 9.06 3.90 7.33
CA PHE A 291 8.17 3.63 6.19
C PHE A 291 7.21 4.81 6.05
N PHE A 292 7.32 5.54 4.94
CA PHE A 292 6.66 6.84 4.76
C PHE A 292 6.92 7.79 5.95
N ASN A 293 5.87 8.29 6.58
CA ASN A 293 5.90 9.13 7.78
C ASN A 293 5.39 8.39 9.04
N ILE A 294 5.38 7.05 9.03
CA ILE A 294 4.83 6.23 10.12
C ILE A 294 5.92 5.95 11.16
N ASN A 295 5.91 6.68 12.28
CA ASN A 295 6.86 6.52 13.38
C ASN A 295 6.91 5.08 13.93
N GLY A 296 5.80 4.36 13.86
CA GLY A 296 5.72 2.97 14.33
C GLY A 296 6.43 1.94 13.43
N LEU A 297 7.05 2.33 12.31
CA LEU A 297 7.71 1.43 11.37
C LEU A 297 9.15 1.91 11.08
N ILE A 298 10.13 1.21 11.64
CA ILE A 298 11.57 1.49 11.49
C ILE A 298 12.15 0.66 10.34
N THR A 299 12.96 1.28 9.50
CA THR A 299 13.44 0.63 8.28
C THR A 299 14.75 -0.14 8.47
N LEU A 300 14.90 -1.19 7.68
CA LEU A 300 16.01 -2.12 7.68
C LEU A 300 17.09 -1.69 6.68
N ARG A 301 18.33 -2.12 6.93
CA ARG A 301 19.47 -2.01 6.00
C ARG A 301 19.66 -3.29 5.19
N THR A 302 18.62 -3.76 4.49
CA THR A 302 18.63 -5.02 3.71
C THR A 302 19.64 -5.07 2.55
N GLY A 303 20.38 -3.99 2.28
CA GLY A 303 21.56 -4.02 1.42
C GLY A 303 22.81 -4.67 2.05
N ASP A 304 22.84 -4.81 3.38
CA ASP A 304 23.81 -5.62 4.14
C ASP A 304 23.38 -7.10 4.07
N GLU A 305 24.31 -7.96 3.65
CA GLU A 305 24.06 -9.39 3.47
C GLU A 305 23.67 -10.08 4.78
N ARG A 306 24.20 -9.65 5.93
CA ARG A 306 23.82 -10.22 7.24
C ARG A 306 22.36 -9.90 7.59
N VAL A 307 21.89 -8.70 7.25
CA VAL A 307 20.49 -8.29 7.48
C VAL A 307 19.58 -9.04 6.52
N PHE A 308 19.98 -9.18 5.26
CA PHE A 308 19.26 -9.99 4.27
C PHE A 308 19.12 -11.45 4.75
N ASP A 309 20.24 -12.11 5.07
CA ASP A 309 20.27 -13.52 5.47
C ASP A 309 19.43 -13.77 6.74
N ASN A 310 19.51 -12.86 7.71
CA ASN A 310 18.69 -12.95 8.91
C ASN A 310 17.19 -12.83 8.61
N THR A 311 16.79 -11.84 7.82
CA THR A 311 15.37 -11.53 7.56
C THR A 311 14.72 -12.49 6.55
N HIS A 312 15.50 -13.11 5.67
CA HIS A 312 14.96 -13.98 4.60
C HIS A 312 15.05 -15.47 4.91
N SER A 313 15.71 -15.88 6.01
CA SER A 313 15.96 -17.30 6.32
C SER A 313 14.69 -18.15 6.32
N LEU A 314 13.62 -17.72 7.00
CA LEU A 314 12.36 -18.46 7.00
C LEU A 314 11.66 -18.43 5.63
N LEU A 315 11.67 -17.30 4.92
CA LEU A 315 11.09 -17.21 3.57
C LEU A 315 11.73 -18.24 2.63
N LEU A 316 13.07 -18.32 2.61
CA LEU A 316 13.80 -19.25 1.75
C LEU A 316 13.47 -20.72 2.10
N LYS A 317 13.37 -21.05 3.41
CA LYS A 317 12.90 -22.38 3.85
C LYS A 317 11.46 -22.69 3.41
N LEU A 318 10.59 -21.69 3.40
CA LEU A 318 9.22 -21.85 2.91
C LEU A 318 9.18 -22.13 1.40
N ILE A 319 10.09 -21.51 0.62
CA ILE A 319 10.24 -21.80 -0.82
C ILE A 319 10.66 -23.26 -1.02
N GLU A 320 11.65 -23.73 -0.28
CA GLU A 320 12.07 -25.14 -0.29
C GLU A 320 10.93 -26.10 0.12
N SER A 321 9.99 -25.62 0.93
CA SER A 321 8.86 -26.39 1.46
C SER A 321 7.56 -26.29 0.64
N GLY A 322 7.55 -25.55 -0.48
CA GLY A 322 6.43 -25.50 -1.42
C GLY A 322 5.83 -24.11 -1.72
N VAL A 323 6.38 -23.02 -1.18
CA VAL A 323 6.05 -21.66 -1.66
C VAL A 323 6.63 -21.48 -3.06
N THR A 324 5.79 -21.09 -4.02
CA THR A 324 6.14 -21.06 -5.45
C THR A 324 6.44 -19.66 -5.98
N GLY A 325 6.13 -18.61 -5.21
CA GLY A 325 6.47 -17.25 -5.58
C GLY A 325 6.53 -16.28 -4.41
N ILE A 326 7.02 -15.08 -4.68
CA ILE A 326 7.24 -13.98 -3.76
C ILE A 326 6.63 -12.72 -4.38
N ARG A 327 5.87 -11.98 -3.57
CA ARG A 327 5.56 -10.57 -3.85
C ARG A 327 6.39 -9.73 -2.88
N VAL A 328 7.20 -8.83 -3.43
CA VAL A 328 8.04 -7.93 -2.63
C VAL A 328 7.29 -6.64 -2.34
N ASP A 329 7.04 -6.37 -1.06
CA ASP A 329 6.47 -5.12 -0.58
C ASP A 329 7.44 -3.94 -0.73
N HIS A 330 6.92 -2.80 -1.17
CA HIS A 330 7.57 -1.51 -1.14
C HIS A 330 9.04 -1.51 -1.62
N ILE A 331 9.28 -2.06 -2.81
CA ILE A 331 10.63 -2.18 -3.38
C ILE A 331 11.33 -0.81 -3.51
N ASP A 332 10.54 0.24 -3.75
CA ASP A 332 10.99 1.62 -3.89
C ASP A 332 11.47 2.25 -2.57
N GLY A 333 11.29 1.59 -1.42
CA GLY A 333 11.89 2.01 -0.15
C GLY A 333 13.35 1.58 0.02
N LEU A 334 13.79 0.58 -0.73
CA LEU A 334 15.15 0.02 -0.59
C LEU A 334 16.21 0.97 -1.14
N GLN A 335 17.39 0.95 -0.53
CA GLN A 335 18.51 1.79 -0.95
C GLN A 335 19.03 1.39 -2.33
N ASN A 336 19.21 0.08 -2.56
CA ASN A 336 19.60 -0.50 -3.84
C ASN A 336 18.68 -1.67 -4.24
N PRO A 337 17.53 -1.39 -4.88
CA PRO A 337 16.60 -2.41 -5.34
C PRO A 337 17.24 -3.46 -6.27
N LEU A 338 18.11 -3.04 -7.19
CA LEU A 338 18.76 -3.94 -8.14
C LEU A 338 19.61 -4.99 -7.42
N LYS A 339 20.47 -4.54 -6.48
CA LYS A 339 21.29 -5.46 -5.67
C LYS A 339 20.41 -6.41 -4.87
N TYR A 340 19.39 -5.90 -4.18
CA TYR A 340 18.45 -6.71 -3.40
C TYR A 340 17.78 -7.79 -4.26
N LEU A 341 17.25 -7.42 -5.44
CA LEU A 341 16.54 -8.36 -6.32
C LEU A 341 17.49 -9.40 -6.93
N LYS A 342 18.74 -9.03 -7.27
CA LYS A 342 19.76 -9.99 -7.70
C LYS A 342 20.08 -11.00 -6.59
N THR A 343 20.27 -10.53 -5.36
CA THR A 343 20.50 -11.41 -4.20
C THR A 343 19.29 -12.33 -3.99
N LEU A 344 18.07 -11.78 -3.96
CA LEU A 344 16.84 -12.54 -3.79
C LEU A 344 16.69 -13.60 -4.89
N ARG A 345 16.86 -13.25 -6.17
CA ARG A 345 16.81 -14.21 -7.28
C ARG A 345 17.85 -15.32 -7.11
N SER A 346 19.08 -14.98 -6.73
CA SER A 346 20.15 -15.97 -6.54
C SER A 346 19.85 -16.98 -5.42
N ARG A 347 19.08 -16.58 -4.40
CA ARG A 347 18.74 -17.41 -3.23
C ARG A 347 17.41 -18.15 -3.41
N ALA A 348 16.43 -17.52 -4.07
CA ALA A 348 15.09 -18.08 -4.31
C ALA A 348 15.00 -18.94 -5.58
N GLY A 349 16.01 -18.89 -6.45
CA GLY A 349 16.08 -19.68 -7.68
C GLY A 349 14.93 -19.37 -8.63
N GLU A 350 14.19 -20.43 -8.98
CA GLU A 350 13.11 -20.44 -9.97
C GLU A 350 11.73 -20.02 -9.41
N ALA A 351 11.68 -19.46 -8.19
CA ALA A 351 10.45 -18.91 -7.63
C ALA A 351 9.96 -17.73 -8.48
N TYR A 352 8.65 -17.61 -8.68
CA TYR A 352 8.06 -16.44 -9.33
C TYR A 352 8.20 -15.20 -8.43
N ILE A 353 8.73 -14.08 -8.92
CA ILE A 353 8.97 -12.85 -8.16
C ILE A 353 8.28 -11.68 -8.85
N VAL A 354 7.36 -11.03 -8.13
CA VAL A 354 6.80 -9.73 -8.51
C VAL A 354 7.07 -8.69 -7.45
N VAL A 355 7.07 -7.43 -7.86
CA VAL A 355 7.32 -6.29 -6.97
C VAL A 355 6.11 -5.37 -6.90
N GLU A 356 5.80 -4.89 -5.71
CA GLU A 356 4.93 -3.73 -5.58
C GLU A 356 5.72 -2.49 -6.00
N LYS A 357 5.45 -2.02 -7.21
CA LYS A 357 6.04 -0.81 -7.77
C LYS A 357 4.99 -0.05 -8.57
N ILE A 358 4.86 1.24 -8.28
CA ILE A 358 3.90 2.09 -8.97
C ILE A 358 4.60 2.75 -10.17
N LEU A 359 4.10 2.47 -11.37
CA LEU A 359 4.61 3.04 -12.62
C LEU A 359 3.79 4.27 -13.01
N GLY A 360 4.48 5.34 -13.38
CA GLY A 360 3.88 6.46 -14.11
C GLY A 360 3.36 6.02 -15.48
N SER A 361 2.56 6.87 -16.14
CA SER A 361 1.88 6.51 -17.39
C SER A 361 2.82 6.12 -18.54
N GLU A 362 4.05 6.65 -18.56
CA GLU A 362 5.07 6.39 -19.59
C GLU A 362 6.30 5.68 -19.00
N GLU A 363 6.21 5.22 -17.75
CA GLU A 363 7.33 4.59 -17.05
C GLU A 363 7.35 3.09 -17.36
N GLU A 364 8.54 2.55 -17.62
CA GLU A 364 8.77 1.10 -17.74
C GLU A 364 9.41 0.58 -16.46
N LEU A 365 9.13 -0.69 -16.11
CA LEU A 365 9.87 -1.37 -15.06
C LEU A 365 11.36 -1.48 -15.48
N PRO A 366 12.33 -1.24 -14.58
CA PRO A 366 13.74 -1.35 -14.94
C PRO A 366 14.08 -2.73 -15.49
N ARG A 367 14.56 -2.79 -16.74
CA ARG A 367 14.83 -4.06 -17.46
C ARG A 367 15.94 -4.91 -16.83
N SER A 368 16.78 -4.30 -15.99
CA SER A 368 17.83 -5.01 -15.26
C SER A 368 17.31 -5.80 -14.05
N TRP A 369 16.06 -5.60 -13.63
CA TRP A 369 15.49 -6.28 -12.48
C TRP A 369 15.13 -7.73 -12.81
N PRO A 370 15.65 -8.73 -12.08
CA PRO A 370 15.40 -10.14 -12.35
C PRO A 370 14.04 -10.60 -11.78
N VAL A 371 12.95 -9.96 -12.21
CA VAL A 371 11.57 -10.16 -11.73
C VAL A 371 10.61 -10.35 -12.90
N GLU A 372 9.48 -11.00 -12.63
CA GLU A 372 8.46 -11.30 -13.63
C GLU A 372 7.51 -10.13 -13.92
N GLY A 373 7.46 -9.13 -13.03
CA GLY A 373 6.70 -7.90 -13.25
C GLY A 373 6.28 -7.19 -11.96
N THR A 374 5.21 -6.41 -12.06
CA THR A 374 4.60 -5.67 -10.95
C THR A 374 3.41 -6.43 -10.36
N THR A 375 2.83 -5.87 -9.30
CA THR A 375 1.52 -6.29 -8.78
C THR A 375 0.32 -5.76 -9.58
N GLY A 376 0.53 -5.02 -10.68
CA GLY A 376 -0.50 -4.74 -11.68
C GLY A 376 -1.29 -3.44 -11.59
N TYR A 377 -0.82 -2.43 -10.84
CA TYR A 377 -1.46 -1.10 -10.83
C TYR A 377 -1.38 -0.37 -12.18
N ASP A 378 -0.33 -0.65 -12.94
CA ASP A 378 -0.15 -0.18 -14.33
C ASP A 378 -1.24 -0.75 -15.26
N PHE A 379 -1.55 -2.04 -15.13
CA PHE A 379 -2.68 -2.66 -15.82
C PHE A 379 -4.02 -2.07 -15.37
N LEU A 380 -4.23 -1.94 -14.05
CA LEU A 380 -5.44 -1.36 -13.45
C LEU A 380 -5.73 0.03 -14.04
N SER A 381 -4.73 0.91 -13.99
CA SER A 381 -4.81 2.29 -14.45
C SER A 381 -5.14 2.36 -15.95
N ALA A 382 -4.49 1.54 -16.77
CA ALA A 382 -4.74 1.48 -18.21
C ALA A 382 -6.15 0.95 -18.54
N LEU A 383 -6.55 -0.15 -17.92
CA LEU A 383 -7.86 -0.77 -18.14
C LEU A 383 -9.01 0.14 -17.68
N ASN A 384 -8.87 0.79 -16.52
CA ASN A 384 -9.86 1.75 -16.05
C ASN A 384 -9.99 2.95 -17.01
N GLY A 385 -8.86 3.40 -17.57
CA GLY A 385 -8.81 4.53 -18.49
C GLY A 385 -9.63 4.35 -19.77
N ILE A 386 -9.73 3.12 -20.31
CA ILE A 386 -10.52 2.87 -21.53
C ILE A 386 -12.03 2.90 -21.28
N PHE A 387 -12.50 2.90 -20.03
CA PHE A 387 -13.92 3.09 -19.71
C PHE A 387 -14.29 4.56 -19.48
N CYS A 388 -13.34 5.50 -19.63
CA CYS A 388 -13.59 6.93 -19.56
C CYS A 388 -13.68 7.56 -20.96
N ASP A 389 -14.80 8.21 -21.30
CA ASP A 389 -14.99 8.85 -22.61
C ASP A 389 -14.25 10.19 -22.71
N GLN A 390 -13.03 10.14 -23.23
CA GLN A 390 -12.17 11.30 -23.48
C GLN A 390 -12.83 12.43 -24.27
N GLY A 391 -13.81 12.12 -25.13
CA GLY A 391 -14.54 13.14 -25.89
C GLY A 391 -15.24 14.17 -25.00
N ASN A 392 -15.48 13.83 -23.72
CA ASN A 392 -16.14 14.69 -22.75
C ASN A 392 -15.19 15.39 -21.76
N GLU A 393 -13.86 15.27 -21.90
CA GLU A 393 -12.91 15.85 -20.92
C GLU A 393 -13.15 17.34 -20.66
N SER A 394 -13.24 18.16 -21.73
CA SER A 394 -13.41 19.60 -21.58
C SER A 394 -14.74 19.95 -20.91
N ARG A 395 -15.80 19.18 -21.20
CA ARG A 395 -17.12 19.36 -20.59
C ARG A 395 -17.08 19.02 -19.10
N PHE A 396 -16.49 17.86 -18.76
CA PHE A 396 -16.34 17.41 -17.37
C PHE A 396 -15.50 18.38 -16.54
N THR A 397 -14.42 18.89 -17.12
CA THR A 397 -13.54 19.88 -16.48
C THR A 397 -14.30 21.17 -16.19
N ARG A 398 -15.14 21.66 -17.12
CA ARG A 398 -16.00 22.84 -16.88
C ARG A 398 -17.06 22.57 -15.81
N ILE A 399 -17.69 21.41 -15.82
CA ILE A 399 -18.70 21.03 -14.79
C ILE A 399 -18.05 21.05 -13.40
N TYR A 400 -16.90 20.40 -13.26
CA TYR A 400 -16.15 20.35 -12.01
C TYR A 400 -15.75 21.76 -11.52
N ALA A 401 -15.13 22.56 -12.39
CA ALA A 401 -14.70 23.92 -12.05
C ALA A 401 -15.88 24.83 -11.69
N ASN A 402 -17.01 24.75 -12.40
CA ASN A 402 -18.20 25.56 -12.14
C ASN A 402 -18.90 25.17 -10.83
N PHE A 403 -18.93 23.88 -10.48
CA PHE A 403 -19.58 23.43 -9.25
C PHE A 403 -18.73 23.72 -8.01
N THR A 404 -17.43 23.47 -8.09
CA THR A 404 -16.51 23.54 -6.94
C THR A 404 -15.83 24.89 -6.76
N GLY A 405 -15.69 25.66 -7.84
CA GLY A 405 -14.86 26.87 -7.86
C GLY A 405 -13.36 26.59 -8.01
N LEU A 406 -12.91 25.31 -8.01
CA LEU A 406 -11.50 24.97 -8.15
C LEU A 406 -11.03 25.16 -9.60
N LYS A 407 -10.21 26.18 -9.83
CA LYS A 407 -9.65 26.51 -11.15
C LYS A 407 -8.20 26.06 -11.35
N ALA A 408 -7.53 25.62 -10.29
CA ALA A 408 -6.14 25.19 -10.35
C ALA A 408 -5.98 23.97 -11.28
N ARG A 409 -4.94 24.00 -12.12
CA ARG A 409 -4.61 22.88 -13.01
C ARG A 409 -3.89 21.79 -12.21
N TYR A 410 -4.08 20.54 -12.63
CA TYR A 410 -3.49 19.38 -11.97
C TYR A 410 -1.96 19.50 -11.72
N PRO A 411 -1.10 19.92 -12.68
CA PRO A 411 0.34 20.04 -12.43
C PRO A 411 0.72 21.04 -11.32
N ALA A 412 -0.10 22.07 -11.09
CA ALA A 412 0.12 23.01 -10.00
C ALA A 412 -0.21 22.36 -8.65
N LEU A 413 -1.37 21.71 -8.55
CA LEU A 413 -1.77 20.99 -7.34
C LEU A 413 -0.85 19.81 -7.01
N PHE A 414 -0.32 19.13 -8.04
CA PHE A 414 0.68 18.07 -7.89
C PHE A 414 1.92 18.54 -7.13
N HIS A 415 2.50 19.65 -7.56
CA HIS A 415 3.65 20.25 -6.90
C HIS A 415 3.28 20.80 -5.51
N GLU A 416 2.16 21.54 -5.41
CA GLU A 416 1.68 22.14 -4.15
C GLU A 416 1.47 21.08 -3.06
N LYS A 417 0.80 19.96 -3.37
CA LYS A 417 0.51 18.92 -2.37
C LYS A 417 1.74 18.11 -1.97
N LYS A 418 2.70 17.90 -2.87
CA LYS A 418 4.01 17.36 -2.48
C LYS A 418 4.77 18.33 -1.57
N LYS A 419 4.79 19.62 -1.90
CA LYS A 419 5.43 20.62 -1.04
C LYS A 419 4.79 20.68 0.36
N LEU A 420 3.45 20.67 0.44
CA LEU A 420 2.70 20.62 1.70
C LEU A 420 3.13 19.44 2.59
N ILE A 421 3.18 18.23 2.04
CA ILE A 421 3.60 17.04 2.81
C ILE A 421 5.06 17.12 3.24
N THR A 422 5.92 17.66 2.39
CA THR A 422 7.33 17.85 2.74
C THR A 422 7.48 18.77 3.95
N GLU A 423 6.74 19.88 3.96
CA GLU A 423 6.76 20.87 5.04
C GLU A 423 6.10 20.37 6.33
N MET A 424 5.04 19.57 6.23
CA MET A 424 4.31 19.08 7.41
C MET A 424 4.94 17.84 8.05
N ASP A 425 5.40 16.87 7.26
CA ASP A 425 5.66 15.50 7.74
C ASP A 425 7.09 14.98 7.48
N MET A 426 7.84 15.59 6.55
CA MET A 426 9.13 15.08 6.05
C MET A 426 10.28 16.10 6.12
N MET A 427 10.13 17.17 6.92
CA MET A 427 11.15 18.23 7.01
C MET A 427 12.43 17.74 7.68
N SER A 428 12.33 16.79 8.61
CA SER A 428 13.46 16.06 9.18
C SER A 428 14.26 15.30 8.12
N ASP A 429 13.57 14.57 7.24
CA ASP A 429 14.19 13.82 6.13
C ASP A 429 14.93 14.76 5.16
N VAL A 430 14.33 15.90 4.80
CA VAL A 430 14.97 16.94 4.00
C VAL A 430 16.18 17.55 4.72
N SER A 431 16.06 17.79 6.02
CA SER A 431 17.16 18.34 6.82
C SER A 431 18.36 17.40 6.86
N ASN A 432 18.12 16.09 6.99
CA ASN A 432 19.15 15.07 6.95
C ASN A 432 19.83 15.00 5.57
N LEU A 433 19.06 15.04 4.47
CA LEU A 433 19.60 15.12 3.12
C LEU A 433 20.46 16.38 2.90
N ALA A 434 19.97 17.54 3.34
CA ALA A 434 20.68 18.80 3.19
C ALA A 434 21.97 18.82 4.00
N GLN A 435 21.97 18.26 5.21
CA GLN A 435 23.16 18.14 6.05
C GLN A 435 24.19 17.21 5.41
N MET A 436 23.75 16.04 4.92
CA MET A 436 24.59 15.09 4.21
C MET A 436 25.26 15.75 2.99
N LEU A 437 24.47 16.43 2.16
CA LEU A 437 25.00 17.14 0.99
C LEU A 437 25.93 18.30 1.37
N LYS A 438 25.64 19.02 2.46
CA LYS A 438 26.47 20.14 2.93
C LYS A 438 27.87 19.67 3.34
N LEU A 439 27.98 18.53 4.02
CA LEU A 439 29.28 17.96 4.40
C LEU A 439 30.13 17.63 3.17
N THR A 440 29.52 17.03 2.15
CA THR A 440 30.18 16.76 0.86
C THR A 440 30.57 18.06 0.14
N LEU A 441 29.70 19.08 0.18
CA LEU A 441 29.92 20.38 -0.47
C LEU A 441 31.08 21.20 0.12
N MET A 442 31.37 21.07 1.41
CA MET A 442 32.44 21.82 2.07
C MET A 442 33.83 21.57 1.47
N ARG A 443 34.00 20.46 0.74
CA ARG A 443 35.25 20.08 0.06
C ARG A 443 35.26 20.48 -1.43
N ASP A 444 34.13 20.90 -2.00
CA ASP A 444 34.01 21.33 -3.39
C ASP A 444 34.14 22.86 -3.55
N ARG A 445 35.07 23.32 -4.40
CA ARG A 445 35.35 24.75 -4.62
C ARG A 445 34.17 25.59 -5.08
N TYR A 446 33.19 24.97 -5.74
CA TYR A 446 32.01 25.66 -6.29
C TYR A 446 30.77 25.41 -5.44
N GLY A 447 30.87 24.50 -4.48
CA GLY A 447 29.83 24.12 -3.55
C GLY A 447 29.99 24.75 -2.16
N SER A 448 31.19 25.23 -1.81
CA SER A 448 31.50 25.75 -0.47
C SER A 448 30.54 26.86 0.01
N ASP A 449 30.15 27.74 -0.90
CA ASP A 449 29.34 28.93 -0.62
C ASP A 449 27.83 28.65 -0.62
N ILE A 450 27.42 27.44 -1.02
CA ILE A 450 26.02 27.02 -0.99
C ILE A 450 25.58 26.85 0.47
N THR A 451 24.59 27.62 0.89
CA THR A 451 24.12 27.63 2.30
C THR A 451 23.21 26.44 2.60
N LEU A 452 23.19 25.99 3.87
CA LEU A 452 22.30 24.90 4.29
C LEU A 452 20.80 25.25 4.10
N PRO A 453 20.31 26.47 4.42
CA PRO A 453 18.93 26.86 4.11
C PRO A 453 18.59 26.86 2.61
N GLY A 454 19.54 27.29 1.77
CA GLY A 454 19.42 27.23 0.31
C GLY A 454 19.26 25.79 -0.19
N LEU A 455 20.09 24.86 0.32
CA LEU A 455 19.99 23.43 0.00
C LEU A 455 18.67 22.82 0.42
N LYS A 456 18.22 23.08 1.66
CA LYS A 456 16.91 22.57 2.14
C LYS A 456 15.80 23.02 1.18
N SER A 457 15.76 24.31 0.86
CA SER A 457 14.76 24.87 -0.05
C SER A 457 14.84 24.27 -1.45
N ALA A 458 16.05 24.10 -2.00
CA ALA A 458 16.25 23.54 -3.33
C ALA A 458 15.88 22.05 -3.39
N ILE A 459 16.23 21.26 -2.36
CA ILE A 459 15.84 19.84 -2.24
C ILE A 459 14.31 19.71 -2.21
N VAL A 460 13.61 20.52 -1.40
CA VAL A 460 12.13 20.52 -1.36
C VAL A 460 11.55 20.76 -2.76
N GLU A 461 12.06 21.75 -3.49
CA GLU A 461 11.53 22.10 -4.81
C GLU A 461 11.79 21.01 -5.85
N VAL A 462 12.98 20.39 -5.86
CA VAL A 462 13.30 19.27 -6.76
C VAL A 462 12.44 18.05 -6.41
N MET A 463 12.32 17.70 -5.12
CA MET A 463 11.48 16.58 -4.68
C MET A 463 10.00 16.80 -5.04
N ALA A 464 9.47 18.01 -4.84
CA ALA A 464 8.10 18.37 -5.20
C ALA A 464 7.86 18.36 -6.72
N ALA A 465 8.88 18.70 -7.53
CA ALA A 465 8.81 18.66 -8.99
C ALA A 465 9.02 17.27 -9.60
N PHE A 466 9.53 16.29 -8.82
CA PHE A 466 9.88 14.97 -9.31
C PHE A 466 8.66 14.25 -9.94
N PRO A 467 8.75 13.78 -11.20
CA PRO A 467 7.58 13.30 -11.96
C PRO A 467 7.25 11.82 -11.75
N VAL A 468 8.21 11.03 -11.26
CA VAL A 468 8.09 9.59 -10.99
C VAL A 468 8.26 9.31 -9.50
N TYR A 469 7.94 8.10 -9.06
CA TYR A 469 8.14 7.67 -7.67
C TYR A 469 9.58 7.88 -7.24
N ARG A 470 10.54 7.35 -8.01
CA ARG A 470 11.98 7.56 -7.80
C ARG A 470 12.76 7.19 -9.05
N THR A 471 14.03 7.56 -9.09
CA THR A 471 15.03 7.00 -10.01
C THR A 471 15.73 5.79 -9.41
N TYR A 472 16.50 5.08 -10.24
CA TYR A 472 17.21 3.84 -9.86
C TYR A 472 18.73 3.90 -10.10
N ILE A 473 19.31 5.09 -9.95
CA ILE A 473 20.75 5.31 -10.02
C ILE A 473 21.45 4.58 -8.88
N CYS A 474 22.44 3.76 -9.23
CA CYS A 474 23.32 3.04 -8.31
C CYS A 474 24.71 2.85 -8.94
N SER A 475 25.64 2.22 -8.22
CA SER A 475 27.00 1.95 -8.71
C SER A 475 27.07 1.12 -10.00
N GLU A 476 26.04 0.32 -10.27
CA GLU A 476 25.98 -0.59 -11.43
C GLU A 476 25.16 -0.04 -12.60
N SER A 477 24.36 1.01 -12.39
CA SER A 477 23.36 1.43 -13.36
C SER A 477 23.02 2.91 -13.22
N VAL A 478 23.16 3.63 -14.33
CA VAL A 478 22.67 5.00 -14.55
C VAL A 478 21.98 4.98 -15.90
N THR A 479 20.66 5.24 -15.96
CA THR A 479 19.91 5.18 -17.21
C THR A 479 19.59 6.57 -17.76
N ASP A 480 19.47 6.71 -19.08
CA ASP A 480 19.05 7.96 -19.69
C ASP A 480 17.65 8.40 -19.22
N ALA A 481 16.77 7.45 -18.88
CA ALA A 481 15.46 7.74 -18.35
C ALA A 481 15.56 8.44 -16.98
N ASP A 482 16.39 7.92 -16.07
CA ASP A 482 16.64 8.53 -14.76
C ASP A 482 17.18 9.96 -14.91
N ILE A 483 18.18 10.14 -15.78
CA ILE A 483 18.78 11.45 -16.05
C ILE A 483 17.75 12.44 -16.60
N ARG A 484 16.87 12.00 -17.52
CA ARG A 484 15.78 12.85 -18.05
C ARG A 484 14.80 13.26 -16.96
N HIS A 485 14.40 12.35 -16.07
CA HIS A 485 13.49 12.68 -14.97
C HIS A 485 14.10 13.70 -14.00
N ILE A 486 15.39 13.55 -13.67
CA ILE A 486 16.11 14.50 -12.81
C ILE A 486 16.17 15.88 -13.47
N LYS A 487 16.58 15.94 -14.74
CA LYS A 487 16.69 17.20 -15.47
C LYS A 487 15.34 17.91 -15.62
N ASP A 488 14.26 17.19 -15.91
CA ASP A 488 12.91 17.78 -15.96
C ASP A 488 12.47 18.32 -14.60
N ALA A 489 12.73 17.58 -13.51
CA ALA A 489 12.43 18.03 -12.16
C ALA A 489 13.19 19.31 -11.78
N VAL A 490 14.50 19.35 -12.05
CA VAL A 490 15.34 20.53 -11.78
C VAL A 490 14.94 21.71 -12.66
N TYR A 491 14.72 21.50 -13.96
CA TYR A 491 14.25 22.56 -14.87
C TYR A 491 12.97 23.22 -14.37
N ARG A 492 11.99 22.41 -13.93
CA ARG A 492 10.74 22.92 -13.33
C ARG A 492 10.96 23.60 -11.99
N ALA A 493 11.94 23.17 -11.20
CA ALA A 493 12.30 23.83 -9.95
C ALA A 493 12.93 25.21 -10.21
N ILE A 494 13.85 25.32 -11.17
CA ILE A 494 14.49 26.59 -11.58
C ILE A 494 13.43 27.57 -12.09
N ALA A 495 12.48 27.10 -12.91
CA ALA A 495 11.39 27.94 -13.42
C ALA A 495 10.49 28.52 -12.30
N ARG A 496 10.39 27.83 -11.15
CA ARG A 496 9.62 28.30 -9.98
C ARG A 496 10.44 29.13 -9.00
N ARG A 497 11.73 28.81 -8.85
CA ARG A 497 12.65 29.39 -7.87
C ARG A 497 13.97 29.79 -8.52
N PRO A 498 13.96 30.82 -9.39
CA PRO A 498 15.17 31.29 -10.07
C PRO A 498 16.20 31.87 -9.09
N ASP A 499 15.77 32.25 -7.87
CA ASP A 499 16.63 32.68 -6.77
C ASP A 499 17.55 31.56 -6.23
N LEU A 500 17.22 30.29 -6.47
CA LEU A 500 18.00 29.11 -6.04
C LEU A 500 18.82 28.49 -7.19
N LEU A 501 19.15 29.26 -8.22
CA LEU A 501 19.76 28.74 -9.45
C LEU A 501 21.06 27.95 -9.18
N ASN A 502 21.92 28.45 -8.29
CA ASN A 502 23.21 27.82 -7.97
C ASN A 502 23.01 26.48 -7.25
N GLU A 503 22.13 26.45 -6.26
CA GLU A 503 21.77 25.26 -5.50
C GLU A 503 21.15 24.19 -6.39
N LEU A 504 20.18 24.57 -7.23
CA LEU A 504 19.49 23.66 -8.14
C LEU A 504 20.41 23.10 -9.21
N THR A 505 21.28 23.94 -9.79
CA THR A 505 22.29 23.49 -10.77
C THR A 505 23.28 22.52 -10.15
N PHE A 506 23.68 22.76 -8.89
CA PHE A 506 24.57 21.84 -8.19
C PHE A 506 23.87 20.51 -7.86
N ILE A 507 22.65 20.55 -7.35
CA ILE A 507 21.84 19.35 -7.09
C ILE A 507 21.67 18.51 -8.35
N GLU A 508 21.43 19.13 -9.51
CA GLU A 508 21.38 18.40 -10.80
C GLU A 508 22.68 17.62 -11.05
N LYS A 509 23.83 18.26 -10.89
CA LYS A 509 25.14 17.61 -11.11
C LYS A 509 25.35 16.41 -10.19
N VAL A 510 24.97 16.55 -8.91
CA VAL A 510 25.08 15.44 -7.95
C VAL A 510 24.11 14.32 -8.29
N LEU A 511 22.84 14.64 -8.51
CA LEU A 511 21.80 13.64 -8.82
C LEU A 511 22.08 12.90 -10.13
N THR A 512 22.73 13.55 -11.09
CA THR A 512 23.13 12.93 -12.37
C THR A 512 24.49 12.24 -12.32
N LEU A 513 25.18 12.23 -11.16
CA LEU A 513 26.55 11.74 -10.98
C LEU A 513 27.52 12.32 -12.01
N ASN A 514 27.32 13.59 -12.39
CA ASN A 514 28.22 14.31 -13.27
C ASN A 514 29.46 14.75 -12.50
N TYR A 515 30.32 13.77 -12.23
CA TYR A 515 31.54 13.94 -11.45
C TYR A 515 32.48 14.94 -12.12
N ARG A 516 33.15 15.73 -11.30
CA ARG A 516 34.25 16.57 -11.75
C ARG A 516 35.54 15.77 -11.72
N GLU A 517 36.46 16.07 -12.64
CA GLU A 517 37.72 15.33 -12.79
C GLU A 517 38.58 15.29 -11.52
N TYR A 518 38.48 16.33 -10.67
CA TYR A 518 39.27 16.44 -9.44
C TYR A 518 38.67 15.73 -8.23
N LEU A 519 37.46 15.16 -8.32
CA LEU A 519 36.86 14.45 -7.18
C LEU A 519 37.59 13.13 -6.92
N SER A 520 37.97 12.91 -5.67
CA SER A 520 38.48 11.63 -5.20
C SER A 520 37.41 10.54 -5.28
N GLU A 521 37.84 9.28 -5.29
CA GLU A 521 36.90 8.14 -5.30
C GLU A 521 35.99 8.11 -4.05
N ASP A 522 36.47 8.60 -2.92
CA ASP A 522 35.65 8.67 -1.70
C ASP A 522 34.58 9.76 -1.81
N GLU A 523 34.90 10.93 -2.40
CA GLU A 523 33.90 11.96 -2.70
C GLU A 523 32.85 11.47 -3.72
N LYS A 524 33.27 10.69 -4.73
CA LYS A 524 32.33 10.08 -5.69
C LYS A 524 31.37 9.08 -5.02
N LYS A 525 31.86 8.31 -4.03
CA LYS A 525 31.02 7.43 -3.20
C LYS A 525 30.06 8.22 -2.32
N GLU A 526 30.50 9.33 -1.73
CA GLU A 526 29.62 10.23 -0.96
C GLU A 526 28.47 10.78 -1.83
N TRP A 527 28.78 11.23 -3.05
CA TRP A 527 27.77 11.67 -4.03
C TRP A 527 26.78 10.55 -4.35
N LEU A 528 27.28 9.36 -4.68
CA LEU A 528 26.45 8.19 -4.96
C LEU A 528 25.54 7.85 -3.77
N MET A 529 26.08 7.87 -2.54
CA MET A 529 25.31 7.61 -1.33
C MET A 529 24.19 8.65 -1.16
N PHE A 530 24.48 9.93 -1.42
CA PHE A 530 23.47 10.98 -1.39
C PHE A 530 22.36 10.74 -2.42
N VAL A 531 22.71 10.39 -3.66
CA VAL A 531 21.72 10.07 -4.71
C VAL A 531 20.85 8.89 -4.27
N MET A 532 21.47 7.81 -3.80
CA MET A 532 20.74 6.62 -3.34
C MET A 532 19.82 6.94 -2.16
N ARG A 533 20.24 7.82 -1.25
CA ARG A 533 19.43 8.29 -0.12
C ARG A 533 18.27 9.19 -0.57
N PHE A 534 18.51 10.15 -1.47
CA PHE A 534 17.49 11.01 -2.07
C PHE A 534 16.36 10.19 -2.73
N GLN A 535 16.74 9.13 -3.45
CA GLN A 535 15.79 8.23 -4.12
C GLN A 535 14.87 7.48 -3.14
N GLN A 536 15.26 7.27 -1.87
CA GLN A 536 14.41 6.64 -0.86
C GLN A 536 13.29 7.56 -0.33
N PHE A 537 13.36 8.88 -0.58
CA PHE A 537 12.39 9.85 -0.06
C PHE A 537 11.43 10.41 -1.11
N THR A 538 11.79 10.37 -2.39
CA THR A 538 10.89 10.80 -3.47
C THR A 538 9.66 9.91 -3.62
N GLY A 539 9.81 8.60 -3.39
CA GLY A 539 8.72 7.62 -3.45
C GLY A 539 7.66 7.84 -2.35
N PRO A 540 8.06 7.86 -1.06
CA PRO A 540 7.19 8.28 0.04
C PRO A 540 6.48 9.60 -0.20
N LEU A 541 7.19 10.60 -0.73
CA LEU A 541 6.60 11.90 -1.01
C LEU A 541 5.53 11.81 -2.10
N MET A 542 5.75 11.00 -3.14
CA MET A 542 4.75 10.72 -4.17
C MET A 542 3.50 10.10 -3.57
N ALA A 543 3.65 9.04 -2.77
CA ALA A 543 2.53 8.35 -2.15
C ALA A 543 1.72 9.29 -1.23
N LYS A 544 2.39 9.98 -0.30
CA LYS A 544 1.70 10.83 0.69
C LYS A 544 1.17 12.14 0.08
N GLY A 545 1.91 12.74 -0.86
CA GLY A 545 1.52 14.00 -1.52
C GLY A 545 0.45 13.82 -2.60
N ILE A 546 0.46 12.69 -3.30
CA ILE A 546 -0.47 12.45 -4.41
C ILE A 546 -1.58 11.50 -4.01
N GLU A 547 -1.25 10.28 -3.60
CA GLU A 547 -2.26 9.25 -3.35
C GLU A 547 -3.07 9.50 -2.07
N ASP A 548 -2.43 9.99 -1.01
CA ASP A 548 -3.06 10.27 0.28
C ASP A 548 -3.36 11.76 0.49
N THR A 549 -3.27 12.58 -0.56
CA THR A 549 -3.64 14.00 -0.47
C THR A 549 -4.30 14.49 -1.75
N LEU A 550 -3.58 14.59 -2.87
CA LEU A 550 -4.13 15.15 -4.11
C LEU A 550 -5.35 14.38 -4.65
N PHE A 551 -5.38 13.05 -4.51
CA PHE A 551 -6.53 12.21 -4.91
C PHE A 551 -7.81 12.48 -4.12
N TYR A 552 -7.73 13.19 -3.00
CA TYR A 552 -8.89 13.63 -2.22
C TYR A 552 -9.25 15.11 -2.49
N VAL A 553 -8.42 15.81 -3.25
CA VAL A 553 -8.60 17.23 -3.60
C VAL A 553 -9.05 17.39 -5.05
N TYR A 554 -8.37 16.77 -6.01
CA TYR A 554 -8.67 16.91 -7.43
C TYR A 554 -9.77 15.93 -7.85
N ASN A 555 -11.02 16.32 -7.61
CA ASN A 555 -12.16 15.39 -7.61
C ASN A 555 -12.92 15.34 -8.95
N ARG A 556 -12.31 15.79 -10.07
CA ARG A 556 -12.95 15.90 -11.41
C ARG A 556 -13.73 14.64 -11.80
N LEU A 557 -13.08 13.48 -11.71
CA LEU A 557 -13.67 12.16 -11.88
C LEU A 557 -12.92 11.16 -10.99
N ILE A 558 -13.50 10.78 -9.86
CA ILE A 558 -12.76 10.12 -8.77
C ILE A 558 -12.44 8.64 -9.04
N SER A 559 -12.92 8.06 -10.14
CA SER A 559 -12.48 6.73 -10.59
C SER A 559 -11.07 6.75 -11.17
N LEU A 560 -10.55 7.93 -11.54
CA LEU A 560 -9.16 8.11 -11.98
C LEU A 560 -8.20 8.38 -10.79
N ASN A 561 -8.76 8.62 -9.60
CA ASN A 561 -8.02 8.91 -8.37
C ASN A 561 -7.72 7.59 -7.65
N GLU A 562 -6.84 6.79 -8.24
CA GLU A 562 -6.52 5.44 -7.81
C GLU A 562 -5.00 5.25 -7.75
N VAL A 563 -4.50 4.31 -6.94
CA VAL A 563 -3.06 3.97 -6.87
C VAL A 563 -2.55 3.61 -8.28
N GLY A 564 -1.47 4.26 -8.73
CA GLY A 564 -0.99 4.19 -10.13
C GLY A 564 -1.81 4.98 -11.17
N GLY A 565 -2.86 5.68 -10.73
CA GLY A 565 -3.69 6.56 -11.55
C GLY A 565 -3.05 7.93 -11.80
N SER A 566 -3.42 8.56 -12.91
CA SER A 566 -3.01 9.92 -13.25
C SER A 566 -4.24 10.77 -13.60
N PRO A 567 -4.98 11.31 -12.61
CA PRO A 567 -6.25 12.00 -12.86
C PRO A 567 -6.10 13.32 -13.63
N GLY A 568 -4.87 13.79 -13.83
CA GLY A 568 -4.54 14.82 -14.79
C GLY A 568 -4.83 14.44 -16.24
N ARG A 569 -4.84 13.14 -16.58
CA ARG A 569 -5.28 12.59 -17.88
C ARG A 569 -6.69 12.02 -17.75
N PHE A 570 -7.63 12.48 -18.58
CA PHE A 570 -9.05 12.06 -18.49
C PHE A 570 -9.32 10.78 -19.28
N GLY A 571 -8.88 9.62 -18.78
CA GLY A 571 -9.00 8.34 -19.48
C GLY A 571 -7.79 8.00 -20.36
N LEU A 572 -7.91 6.92 -21.16
CA LEU A 572 -6.85 6.40 -22.03
C LEU A 572 -7.38 6.06 -23.43
N PRO A 573 -6.70 6.46 -24.53
CA PRO A 573 -7.07 6.06 -25.88
C PRO A 573 -7.02 4.54 -26.04
N LEU A 574 -7.86 4.00 -26.92
CA LEU A 574 -7.93 2.54 -27.10
C LEU A 574 -6.64 2.00 -27.73
N GLU A 575 -6.09 2.76 -28.65
CA GLU A 575 -4.84 2.50 -29.35
C GLU A 575 -3.67 2.43 -28.36
N ASP A 576 -3.63 3.33 -27.39
CA ASP A 576 -2.62 3.35 -26.33
C ASP A 576 -2.74 2.13 -25.41
N PHE A 577 -3.97 1.71 -25.08
CA PHE A 577 -4.19 0.47 -24.34
C PHE A 577 -3.68 -0.75 -25.11
N HIS A 578 -4.01 -0.87 -26.39
CA HIS A 578 -3.51 -1.94 -27.25
C HIS A 578 -1.98 -1.93 -27.38
N SER A 579 -1.37 -0.76 -27.52
CA SER A 579 0.09 -0.60 -27.56
C SER A 579 0.75 -1.10 -26.28
N ARG A 580 0.19 -0.73 -25.11
CA ARG A 580 0.66 -1.21 -23.79
C ARG A 580 0.53 -2.71 -23.64
N MET A 581 -0.61 -3.31 -24.04
CA MET A 581 -0.80 -4.76 -23.95
C MET A 581 0.15 -5.51 -24.88
N LYS A 582 0.41 -4.97 -26.09
CA LYS A 582 1.43 -5.52 -27.00
C LYS A 582 2.83 -5.45 -26.40
N GLY A 583 3.19 -4.33 -25.77
CA GLY A 583 4.46 -4.18 -25.05
C GLY A 583 4.58 -5.16 -23.87
N ALA A 584 3.54 -5.27 -23.04
CA ALA A 584 3.49 -6.18 -21.90
C ALA A 584 3.66 -7.64 -22.34
N ALA A 585 3.04 -8.07 -23.45
CA ALA A 585 3.22 -9.43 -24.00
C ALA A 585 4.68 -9.77 -24.35
N GLY A 586 5.50 -8.77 -24.70
CA GLY A 586 6.90 -8.99 -25.08
C GLY A 586 7.91 -8.74 -23.95
N LEU A 587 7.62 -7.79 -23.05
CA LEU A 587 8.59 -7.31 -22.05
C LEU A 587 8.29 -7.81 -20.63
N THR A 588 7.01 -7.90 -20.26
CA THR A 588 6.55 -8.26 -18.91
C THR A 588 5.37 -9.24 -18.98
N PRO A 589 5.48 -10.36 -19.73
CA PRO A 589 4.34 -11.25 -20.02
C PRO A 589 3.77 -11.93 -18.78
N TYR A 590 4.52 -11.91 -17.68
CA TYR A 590 4.21 -12.56 -16.41
C TYR A 590 3.87 -11.56 -15.30
N SER A 591 3.75 -10.25 -15.59
CA SER A 591 3.30 -9.26 -14.62
C SER A 591 1.85 -9.53 -14.18
N MET A 592 1.47 -9.12 -12.96
CA MET A 592 0.08 -9.25 -12.53
C MET A 592 -0.82 -8.21 -13.23
N ASN A 593 -2.09 -8.59 -13.42
CA ASN A 593 -3.16 -7.75 -13.93
C ASN A 593 -4.18 -7.54 -12.82
N ALA A 594 -3.92 -6.56 -11.94
CA ALA A 594 -4.81 -6.25 -10.83
C ALA A 594 -5.94 -5.32 -11.28
N THR A 595 -7.11 -5.48 -10.65
CA THR A 595 -8.22 -4.52 -10.74
C THR A 595 -8.73 -4.11 -9.37
N SER A 596 -8.44 -4.83 -8.30
CA SER A 596 -8.70 -4.39 -6.92
C SER A 596 -7.59 -4.94 -6.04
N THR A 597 -7.25 -4.24 -4.97
CA THR A 597 -6.22 -4.66 -4.00
C THR A 597 -6.61 -4.21 -2.59
N HIS A 598 -5.81 -4.58 -1.60
CA HIS A 598 -5.98 -4.09 -0.22
C HIS A 598 -5.62 -2.60 -0.05
N ASP A 599 -5.00 -1.96 -1.04
CA ASP A 599 -4.59 -0.55 -0.99
C ASP A 599 -5.28 0.34 -2.05
N THR A 600 -6.05 -0.24 -2.97
CA THR A 600 -6.85 0.55 -3.90
C THR A 600 -7.83 1.44 -3.13
N LYS A 601 -7.94 2.69 -3.56
CA LYS A 601 -8.79 3.72 -2.98
C LYS A 601 -10.28 3.38 -3.14
N ARG A 602 -10.66 2.55 -4.11
CA ARG A 602 -12.03 2.04 -4.31
C ARG A 602 -12.01 0.60 -4.83
N GLY A 603 -13.11 -0.12 -4.64
CA GLY A 603 -13.34 -1.41 -5.29
C GLY A 603 -13.50 -1.28 -6.81
N GLU A 604 -13.27 -2.38 -7.53
CA GLU A 604 -13.22 -2.35 -8.99
C GLU A 604 -14.57 -2.00 -9.64
N ASP A 605 -15.68 -2.47 -9.06
CA ASP A 605 -17.01 -2.20 -9.59
C ASP A 605 -17.52 -0.81 -9.20
N ALA A 606 -17.03 -0.28 -8.07
CA ALA A 606 -17.28 1.12 -7.72
C ALA A 606 -16.66 2.07 -8.74
N ARG A 607 -15.44 1.79 -9.23
CA ARG A 607 -14.83 2.58 -10.32
C ARG A 607 -15.56 2.37 -11.64
N ALA A 608 -15.92 1.13 -11.98
CA ALA A 608 -16.66 0.81 -13.20
C ALA A 608 -17.99 1.58 -13.32
N ARG A 609 -18.69 1.76 -12.20
CA ARG A 609 -19.88 2.64 -12.07
C ARG A 609 -19.55 4.11 -12.27
N ILE A 610 -18.55 4.63 -11.57
CA ILE A 610 -18.19 6.05 -11.65
C ILE A 610 -17.74 6.44 -13.07
N ASN A 611 -17.07 5.53 -13.80
CA ASN A 611 -16.67 5.74 -15.20
C ASN A 611 -17.85 6.08 -16.13
N VAL A 612 -19.05 5.57 -15.86
CA VAL A 612 -20.28 5.86 -16.63
C VAL A 612 -20.60 7.37 -16.66
N LEU A 613 -20.20 8.11 -15.62
CA LEU A 613 -20.42 9.56 -15.60
C LEU A 613 -19.69 10.27 -16.75
N SER A 614 -18.55 9.76 -17.18
CA SER A 614 -17.79 10.32 -18.30
C SER A 614 -18.59 10.30 -19.62
N GLU A 615 -19.56 9.41 -19.76
CA GLU A 615 -20.43 9.28 -20.94
C GLU A 615 -21.63 10.25 -20.90
N THR A 616 -22.05 10.68 -19.69
CA THR A 616 -23.30 11.43 -19.46
C THR A 616 -23.08 12.77 -18.72
N PRO A 617 -22.17 13.64 -19.20
CA PRO A 617 -21.81 14.89 -18.50
C PRO A 617 -22.98 15.84 -18.23
N ASP A 618 -23.96 15.95 -19.14
CA ASP A 618 -25.10 16.87 -18.95
C ASP A 618 -26.05 16.39 -17.85
N GLU A 619 -26.33 15.08 -17.84
CA GLU A 619 -27.16 14.47 -16.79
C GLU A 619 -26.46 14.60 -15.44
N TRP A 620 -25.15 14.38 -15.39
CA TRP A 620 -24.34 14.62 -14.20
C TRP A 620 -24.42 16.08 -13.71
N ALA A 621 -24.26 17.05 -14.60
CA ALA A 621 -24.37 18.47 -14.26
C ALA A 621 -25.78 18.85 -13.77
N ALA A 622 -26.83 18.26 -14.34
CA ALA A 622 -28.20 18.46 -13.90
C ALA A 622 -28.43 17.85 -12.50
N ALA A 623 -27.96 16.62 -12.28
CA ALA A 623 -28.03 15.92 -11.00
C ALA A 623 -27.35 16.71 -9.89
N LEU A 624 -26.12 17.18 -10.10
CA LEU A 624 -25.37 18.02 -9.15
C LEU A 624 -26.14 19.26 -8.71
N ARG A 625 -26.68 20.02 -9.67
CA ARG A 625 -27.45 21.24 -9.38
C ARG A 625 -28.68 20.91 -8.54
N LYS A 626 -29.40 19.86 -8.92
CA LYS A 626 -30.63 19.43 -8.24
C LYS A 626 -30.35 18.94 -6.83
N TRP A 627 -29.42 18.00 -6.66
CA TRP A 627 -29.07 17.44 -5.36
C TRP A 627 -28.51 18.49 -4.39
N SER A 628 -27.64 19.37 -4.87
CA SER A 628 -27.10 20.44 -4.03
C SER A 628 -28.18 21.45 -3.61
N ALA A 629 -29.17 21.72 -4.45
CA ALA A 629 -30.33 22.53 -4.06
C ALA A 629 -31.18 21.85 -2.98
N LEU A 630 -31.51 20.56 -3.16
CA LEU A 630 -32.28 19.77 -2.20
C LEU A 630 -31.59 19.65 -0.84
N ASN A 631 -30.27 19.48 -0.84
CA ASN A 631 -29.48 19.29 0.37
C ASN A 631 -29.04 20.60 1.03
N ARG A 632 -29.36 21.78 0.46
CA ARG A 632 -28.93 23.09 0.98
C ARG A 632 -29.30 23.29 2.45
N ARG A 633 -30.52 22.92 2.85
CA ARG A 633 -31.00 23.06 4.24
C ARG A 633 -30.38 22.05 5.22
N ARG A 634 -29.71 21.02 4.71
CA ARG A 634 -29.02 19.99 5.52
C ARG A 634 -27.58 20.37 5.81
N LYS A 635 -27.01 21.32 5.07
CA LYS A 635 -25.67 21.83 5.36
C LYS A 635 -25.66 22.59 6.66
N ARG A 636 -24.59 22.41 7.42
CA ARG A 636 -24.31 23.17 8.65
C ARG A 636 -23.17 24.14 8.42
N LYS A 637 -22.95 25.04 9.37
CA LYS A 637 -21.79 25.93 9.40
C LYS A 637 -20.74 25.33 10.34
N ALA A 638 -19.47 25.44 9.94
CA ALA A 638 -18.31 25.29 10.82
C ALA A 638 -17.46 26.56 10.61
N GLY A 639 -17.48 27.46 11.60
CA GLY A 639 -17.11 28.87 11.38
C GLY A 639 -17.89 29.49 10.20
N ASP A 640 -17.18 30.08 9.24
CA ASP A 640 -17.78 30.70 8.05
C ASP A 640 -18.09 29.70 6.91
N LEU A 641 -17.60 28.47 7.00
CA LEU A 641 -17.70 27.47 5.94
C LEU A 641 -19.02 26.70 6.01
N SER A 642 -19.65 26.47 4.86
CA SER A 642 -20.79 25.56 4.76
C SER A 642 -20.29 24.14 4.54
N VAL A 643 -20.75 23.20 5.36
CA VAL A 643 -20.25 21.82 5.39
C VAL A 643 -21.29 20.84 4.82
N PRO A 644 -20.90 19.92 3.93
CA PRO A 644 -19.59 19.88 3.26
C PRO A 644 -19.42 21.09 2.33
N ASP A 645 -18.17 21.48 2.08
CA ASP A 645 -17.89 22.45 1.02
C ASP A 645 -18.29 21.90 -0.36
N LYS A 646 -18.12 22.69 -1.43
CA LYS A 646 -18.53 22.25 -2.76
C LYS A 646 -17.66 21.14 -3.35
N ASN A 647 -16.38 21.06 -3.01
CA ASN A 647 -15.49 20.02 -3.53
C ASN A 647 -15.72 18.69 -2.81
N ASP A 648 -15.92 18.73 -1.50
CA ASP A 648 -16.28 17.59 -0.66
C ASP A 648 -17.68 17.06 -0.98
N GLU A 649 -18.64 17.96 -1.27
CA GLU A 649 -19.97 17.58 -1.74
C GLU A 649 -19.91 16.86 -3.11
N TYR A 650 -19.10 17.36 -4.04
CA TYR A 650 -18.88 16.75 -5.36
C TYR A 650 -18.23 15.36 -5.25
N PHE A 651 -17.24 15.22 -4.35
CA PHE A 651 -16.59 13.96 -4.03
C PHE A 651 -17.55 12.94 -3.42
N LEU A 652 -18.37 13.37 -2.45
CA LEU A 652 -19.36 12.51 -1.80
C LEU A 652 -20.37 11.97 -2.81
N TYR A 653 -20.91 12.80 -3.69
CA TYR A 653 -21.92 12.33 -4.65
C TYR A 653 -21.38 11.26 -5.60
N GLN A 654 -20.15 11.41 -6.11
CA GLN A 654 -19.52 10.34 -6.91
C GLN A 654 -19.25 9.08 -6.08
N THR A 655 -18.81 9.24 -4.83
CA THR A 655 -18.61 8.13 -3.90
C THR A 655 -19.90 7.34 -3.73
N LEU A 656 -21.01 8.02 -3.46
CA LEU A 656 -22.33 7.39 -3.32
C LEU A 656 -22.73 6.66 -4.60
N LEU A 657 -22.53 7.24 -5.78
CA LEU A 657 -22.86 6.59 -7.05
C LEU A 657 -22.05 5.31 -7.29
N GLY A 658 -20.77 5.32 -6.90
CA GLY A 658 -19.90 4.15 -6.98
C GLY A 658 -20.32 3.05 -6.00
N THR A 659 -20.58 3.39 -4.74
CA THR A 659 -20.65 2.37 -3.67
C THR A 659 -22.04 2.00 -3.19
N PHE A 660 -23.10 2.65 -3.69
CA PHE A 660 -24.46 2.37 -3.22
C PHE A 660 -24.82 0.87 -3.38
N PRO A 661 -25.34 0.21 -2.32
CA PRO A 661 -25.58 -1.22 -2.36
C PRO A 661 -26.72 -1.58 -3.32
N PHE A 662 -26.60 -2.72 -3.99
CA PHE A 662 -27.67 -3.26 -4.83
C PHE A 662 -28.89 -3.73 -4.02
N SER A 663 -28.68 -4.23 -2.79
CA SER A 663 -29.75 -4.68 -1.91
C SER A 663 -29.40 -4.54 -0.43
N GLY A 664 -30.39 -4.14 0.37
CA GLY A 664 -30.37 -4.14 1.83
C GLY A 664 -29.24 -3.33 2.51
N GLY A 665 -29.19 -3.44 3.84
CA GLY A 665 -28.03 -3.01 4.63
C GLY A 665 -27.76 -1.50 4.69
N MET A 666 -28.79 -0.66 4.51
CA MET A 666 -28.63 0.80 4.45
C MET A 666 -27.99 1.39 5.71
N ASP A 667 -28.27 0.85 6.90
CA ASP A 667 -27.66 1.32 8.15
C ASP A 667 -26.15 1.05 8.17
N LYS A 668 -25.72 -0.16 7.81
CA LYS A 668 -24.30 -0.49 7.69
C LYS A 668 -23.62 0.35 6.60
N TYR A 669 -24.31 0.61 5.49
CA TYR A 669 -23.81 1.47 4.43
C TYR A 669 -23.61 2.90 4.91
N ARG A 670 -24.58 3.47 5.63
CA ARG A 670 -24.49 4.82 6.19
C ARG A 670 -23.28 4.98 7.12
N GLU A 671 -23.03 4.01 8.00
CA GLU A 671 -21.85 4.04 8.87
C GLU A 671 -20.53 3.91 8.09
N ARG A 672 -20.48 3.09 7.03
CA ARG A 672 -19.32 3.03 6.12
C ARG A 672 -19.04 4.38 5.48
N ILE A 673 -20.06 5.07 4.97
CA ILE A 673 -19.90 6.39 4.35
C ILE A 673 -19.46 7.43 5.39
N LYS A 674 -20.03 7.44 6.60
CA LYS A 674 -19.60 8.36 7.68
C LYS A 674 -18.11 8.19 8.00
N ALA A 675 -17.67 6.96 8.25
CA ALA A 675 -16.27 6.67 8.53
C ALA A 675 -15.35 7.09 7.37
N PHE A 676 -15.75 6.77 6.14
CA PHE A 676 -14.99 7.13 4.95
C PHE A 676 -14.90 8.64 4.72
N THR A 677 -15.98 9.40 4.93
CA THR A 677 -15.94 10.86 4.74
C THR A 677 -14.94 11.52 5.65
N ILE A 678 -14.83 11.08 6.92
CA ILE A 678 -13.83 11.61 7.85
C ILE A 678 -12.42 11.30 7.36
N LYS A 679 -12.16 10.06 6.94
CA LYS A 679 -10.87 9.69 6.34
C LYS A 679 -10.57 10.57 5.14
N ALA A 680 -11.50 10.71 4.20
CA ALA A 680 -11.31 11.46 2.97
C ALA A 680 -10.94 12.94 3.22
N VAL A 681 -11.64 13.63 4.13
CA VAL A 681 -11.34 15.05 4.40
C VAL A 681 -10.06 15.25 5.21
N ARG A 682 -9.69 14.28 6.07
CA ARG A 682 -8.40 14.28 6.76
C ARG A 682 -7.23 14.00 5.82
N GLU A 683 -7.41 13.13 4.82
CA GLU A 683 -6.41 12.91 3.78
C GLU A 683 -6.26 14.15 2.89
N ALA A 684 -7.35 14.83 2.54
CA ALA A 684 -7.34 16.05 1.73
C ALA A 684 -6.55 17.20 2.38
N LYS A 685 -6.50 17.28 3.71
CA LYS A 685 -5.77 18.29 4.50
C LYS A 685 -6.16 19.74 4.14
N ILE A 686 -7.43 19.97 3.79
CA ILE A 686 -7.97 21.30 3.47
C ILE A 686 -8.61 21.94 4.71
N HIS A 687 -9.59 21.24 5.31
CA HIS A 687 -10.36 21.76 6.45
C HIS A 687 -10.04 21.04 7.76
N THR A 688 -9.59 19.79 7.70
CA THR A 688 -9.19 18.97 8.85
C THR A 688 -8.01 18.09 8.45
N ALA A 689 -7.26 17.59 9.43
CA ALA A 689 -6.14 16.67 9.22
C ALA A 689 -6.01 15.70 10.39
N TRP A 690 -5.35 14.57 10.19
CA TRP A 690 -5.08 13.59 11.26
C TRP A 690 -4.38 14.20 12.47
N LEU A 691 -3.43 15.11 12.23
CA LEU A 691 -2.59 15.73 13.27
C LEU A 691 -3.31 16.87 14.02
N ARG A 692 -4.32 17.47 13.40
CA ARG A 692 -5.11 18.58 13.96
C ARG A 692 -6.55 18.46 13.47
N PRO A 693 -7.36 17.56 14.06
CA PRO A 693 -8.73 17.37 13.64
C PRO A 693 -9.59 18.60 13.92
N ASP A 694 -10.34 19.07 12.92
CA ASP A 694 -11.44 20.03 13.11
C ASP A 694 -12.73 19.25 13.39
N LYS A 695 -13.06 19.11 14.67
CA LYS A 695 -14.25 18.37 15.10
C LYS A 695 -15.56 19.00 14.63
N GLU A 696 -15.60 20.32 14.50
CA GLU A 696 -16.82 21.02 14.09
C GLU A 696 -17.14 20.70 12.62
N TYR A 697 -16.12 20.76 11.74
CA TYR A 697 -16.25 20.35 10.34
C TYR A 697 -16.61 18.86 10.22
N GLU A 698 -15.91 17.99 10.94
CA GLU A 698 -16.11 16.54 10.89
C GLU A 698 -17.52 16.13 11.34
N GLU A 699 -18.00 16.66 12.46
CA GLU A 699 -19.36 16.39 12.96
C GLU A 699 -20.44 16.97 12.03
N ALA A 700 -20.21 18.17 11.48
CA ALA A 700 -21.13 18.78 10.54
C ALA A 700 -21.27 17.93 9.27
N PHE A 701 -20.18 17.36 8.77
CA PHE A 701 -20.19 16.49 7.61
C PHE A 701 -20.87 15.14 7.93
N ILE A 702 -20.59 14.53 9.08
CA ILE A 702 -21.30 13.33 9.53
C ILE A 702 -22.82 13.56 9.54
N LYS A 703 -23.27 14.67 10.14
CA LYS A 703 -24.71 15.00 10.22
C LYS A 703 -25.31 15.28 8.84
N PHE A 704 -24.53 15.80 7.90
CA PHE A 704 -24.94 15.91 6.50
C PHE A 704 -25.15 14.54 5.86
N VAL A 705 -24.19 13.61 6.00
CA VAL A 705 -24.30 12.22 5.51
C VAL A 705 -25.52 11.52 6.10
N GLU A 706 -25.74 11.63 7.41
CA GLU A 706 -26.92 11.08 8.08
C GLU A 706 -28.23 11.66 7.51
N GLY A 707 -28.27 12.97 7.29
CA GLY A 707 -29.44 13.64 6.73
C GLY A 707 -29.76 13.24 5.29
N ILE A 708 -28.75 13.06 4.44
CA ILE A 708 -28.96 12.70 3.03
C ILE A 708 -29.23 11.20 2.84
N LEU A 709 -28.73 10.33 3.73
CA LEU A 709 -28.94 8.88 3.68
C LEU A 709 -30.04 8.38 4.64
N ARG A 710 -30.81 9.29 5.25
CA ARG A 710 -31.95 8.90 6.09
C ARG A 710 -33.01 8.22 5.23
N ASP A 711 -33.32 6.97 5.54
CA ASP A 711 -34.40 6.23 4.90
C ASP A 711 -35.75 6.77 5.38
N SER A 712 -36.38 7.60 4.55
CA SER A 712 -37.58 8.36 4.90
C SER A 712 -38.27 8.81 3.62
N PRO A 713 -39.60 8.64 3.48
CA PRO A 713 -40.36 9.07 2.30
C PRO A 713 -40.21 10.57 1.99
N GLU A 714 -39.94 11.37 3.02
CA GLU A 714 -39.71 12.82 2.94
C GLU A 714 -38.30 13.18 2.43
N ASN A 715 -37.40 12.20 2.26
CA ASN A 715 -36.06 12.43 1.76
C ASN A 715 -36.07 12.61 0.22
N LEU A 716 -36.41 13.83 -0.21
CA LEU A 716 -36.46 14.21 -1.63
C LEU A 716 -35.13 14.00 -2.36
N PHE A 717 -33.98 14.09 -1.67
CA PHE A 717 -32.70 13.77 -2.29
C PHE A 717 -32.61 12.30 -2.68
N LEU A 718 -32.93 11.35 -1.77
CA LEU A 718 -32.89 9.93 -2.12
C LEU A 718 -33.87 9.58 -3.23
N LYS A 719 -35.09 10.16 -3.20
CA LYS A 719 -36.08 9.98 -4.26
C LYS A 719 -35.54 10.34 -5.65
N GLU A 720 -34.70 11.38 -5.72
CA GLU A 720 -34.10 11.88 -6.96
C GLU A 720 -32.75 11.25 -7.29
N PHE A 721 -32.01 10.81 -6.28
CA PHE A 721 -30.71 10.17 -6.40
C PHE A 721 -30.84 8.73 -6.90
N LEU A 722 -31.79 7.96 -6.36
CA LEU A 722 -31.92 6.53 -6.63
C LEU A 722 -32.16 6.19 -8.11
N PRO A 723 -33.01 6.89 -8.88
CA PRO A 723 -33.17 6.60 -10.31
C PRO A 723 -31.87 6.80 -11.10
N PHE A 724 -31.15 7.90 -10.84
CA PHE A 724 -29.88 8.16 -11.49
C PHE A 724 -28.81 7.15 -11.04
N GLN A 725 -28.76 6.82 -9.75
CA GLN A 725 -27.85 5.78 -9.23
C GLN A 725 -28.14 4.41 -9.84
N GLY A 726 -29.42 4.04 -10.02
CA GLY A 726 -29.84 2.80 -10.68
C GLY A 726 -29.34 2.72 -12.13
N LYS A 727 -29.47 3.81 -12.89
CA LYS A 727 -28.89 3.93 -14.24
C LYS A 727 -27.38 3.73 -14.23
N ILE A 728 -26.67 4.44 -13.34
CA ILE A 728 -25.20 4.31 -13.21
C ILE A 728 -24.79 2.89 -12.81
N ALA A 729 -25.53 2.24 -11.90
CA ALA A 729 -25.27 0.87 -11.50
C ALA A 729 -25.48 -0.12 -12.64
N TRP A 730 -26.53 0.05 -13.44
CA TRP A 730 -26.81 -0.79 -14.62
C TRP A 730 -25.67 -0.77 -15.63
N TYR A 731 -25.23 0.41 -16.07
CA TYR A 731 -24.11 0.51 -17.01
C TYR A 731 -22.77 0.13 -16.35
N GLY A 732 -22.64 0.31 -15.03
CA GLY A 732 -21.51 -0.17 -14.26
C GLY A 732 -21.35 -1.69 -14.31
N ILE A 733 -22.47 -2.46 -14.29
CA ILE A 733 -22.45 -3.92 -14.47
C ILE A 733 -21.81 -4.30 -15.81
N LEU A 734 -22.17 -3.60 -16.89
CA LEU A 734 -21.61 -3.85 -18.22
C LEU A 734 -20.10 -3.56 -18.26
N ASN A 735 -19.68 -2.41 -17.71
CA ASN A 735 -18.26 -2.06 -17.61
C ASN A 735 -17.48 -3.10 -16.78
N SER A 736 -18.05 -3.60 -15.68
CA SER A 736 -17.44 -4.63 -14.85
C SER A 736 -17.28 -5.97 -15.56
N LEU A 737 -18.28 -6.41 -16.33
CA LEU A 737 -18.19 -7.65 -17.13
C LEU A 737 -17.15 -7.52 -18.26
N ALA A 738 -17.12 -6.37 -18.93
CA ALA A 738 -16.11 -6.04 -19.94
C ALA A 738 -14.70 -6.04 -19.32
N GLN A 739 -14.53 -5.37 -18.19
CA GLN A 739 -13.27 -5.33 -17.43
C GLN A 739 -12.78 -6.73 -17.07
N LEU A 740 -13.66 -7.61 -16.59
CA LEU A 740 -13.34 -8.98 -16.22
C LEU A 740 -12.90 -9.83 -17.42
N ALA A 741 -13.62 -9.75 -18.54
CA ALA A 741 -13.26 -10.49 -19.76
C ALA A 741 -11.90 -10.05 -20.30
N ILE A 742 -11.64 -8.74 -20.33
CA ILE A 742 -10.34 -8.17 -20.76
C ILE A 742 -9.23 -8.62 -19.81
N LYS A 743 -9.43 -8.48 -18.48
CA LYS A 743 -8.47 -8.91 -17.45
C LYS A 743 -8.06 -10.37 -17.63
N ALA A 744 -9.03 -11.25 -17.88
CA ALA A 744 -8.79 -12.68 -17.99
C ALA A 744 -8.02 -13.08 -19.27
N ALA A 745 -8.10 -12.31 -20.35
CA ALA A 745 -7.46 -12.66 -21.63
C ALA A 745 -6.21 -11.86 -21.96
N ALA A 746 -6.03 -10.69 -21.34
CA ALA A 746 -4.85 -9.86 -21.53
C ALA A 746 -3.54 -10.63 -21.21
N PRO A 747 -2.40 -10.22 -21.79
CA PRO A 747 -1.07 -10.67 -21.36
C PRO A 747 -0.85 -10.35 -19.89
N GLY A 748 -0.08 -11.16 -19.16
CA GLY A 748 0.04 -11.06 -17.70
C GLY A 748 -0.87 -12.04 -16.95
N VAL A 749 -0.75 -12.05 -15.62
CA VAL A 749 -1.44 -12.95 -14.69
C VAL A 749 -2.65 -12.22 -14.07
N PRO A 750 -3.90 -12.57 -14.38
CA PRO A 750 -5.07 -11.94 -13.76
C PRO A 750 -5.10 -12.16 -12.25
N ASP A 751 -5.13 -11.07 -11.50
CA ASP A 751 -5.22 -11.07 -10.04
C ASP A 751 -6.66 -10.76 -9.58
N PHE A 752 -7.07 -11.43 -8.50
CA PHE A 752 -8.38 -11.29 -7.89
C PHE A 752 -8.24 -11.01 -6.41
N TYR A 753 -8.72 -9.84 -5.98
CA TYR A 753 -8.83 -9.53 -4.56
C TYR A 753 -9.99 -10.28 -3.93
N GLN A 754 -9.83 -10.72 -2.67
CA GLN A 754 -10.83 -11.53 -1.98
C GLN A 754 -12.23 -10.92 -2.03
N GLY A 755 -13.17 -11.67 -2.60
CA GLY A 755 -14.58 -11.28 -2.68
C GLY A 755 -14.97 -10.54 -3.95
N ALA A 756 -14.02 -10.12 -4.79
CA ALA A 756 -14.25 -9.37 -6.03
C ALA A 756 -14.75 -10.23 -7.21
N GLU A 757 -14.89 -11.54 -7.04
CA GLU A 757 -15.65 -12.40 -7.97
C GLU A 757 -17.17 -12.13 -7.92
N LEU A 758 -17.64 -11.40 -6.89
CA LEU A 758 -18.92 -10.72 -6.85
C LEU A 758 -18.72 -9.18 -6.93
N TRP A 759 -19.78 -8.40 -6.70
CA TRP A 759 -19.72 -6.94 -6.75
C TRP A 759 -18.86 -6.34 -5.61
N ASP A 760 -17.66 -5.85 -5.95
CA ASP A 760 -16.75 -5.12 -5.08
C ASP A 760 -17.06 -3.62 -5.07
N LEU A 761 -17.94 -3.24 -4.16
CA LEU A 761 -18.37 -1.86 -3.89
C LEU A 761 -17.67 -1.28 -2.65
N SER A 762 -16.42 -1.68 -2.42
CA SER A 762 -15.63 -1.26 -1.26
C SER A 762 -15.06 0.15 -1.45
N LEU A 763 -14.80 0.81 -0.34
CA LEU A 763 -14.01 2.03 -0.22
C LEU A 763 -12.57 1.67 0.18
N VAL A 764 -11.71 2.67 0.28
CA VAL A 764 -10.32 2.50 0.77
C VAL A 764 -10.28 1.83 2.16
N ASP A 765 -9.14 1.20 2.48
CA ASP A 765 -8.80 0.67 3.82
C ASP A 765 -9.30 1.58 4.95
N PRO A 766 -10.00 1.05 5.98
CA PRO A 766 -10.27 -0.36 6.27
C PRO A 766 -11.51 -0.97 5.60
N ASP A 767 -12.24 -0.23 4.75
CA ASP A 767 -13.49 -0.75 4.19
C ASP A 767 -13.28 -1.89 3.19
N ASN A 768 -12.19 -1.89 2.42
CA ASN A 768 -11.78 -3.00 1.55
C ASN A 768 -11.19 -4.20 2.32
N ARG A 769 -11.09 -4.15 3.65
CA ARG A 769 -10.59 -5.26 4.49
C ARG A 769 -11.71 -5.98 5.26
N ARG A 770 -12.97 -5.72 4.91
CA ARG A 770 -14.13 -6.40 5.51
C ARG A 770 -14.09 -7.91 5.25
N PRO A 771 -14.64 -8.73 6.17
CA PRO A 771 -14.72 -10.18 5.98
C PRO A 771 -15.49 -10.58 4.72
N VAL A 772 -15.06 -11.68 4.11
CA VAL A 772 -15.69 -12.25 2.91
C VAL A 772 -16.47 -13.51 3.28
N ASP A 773 -17.74 -13.56 2.87
CA ASP A 773 -18.57 -14.77 3.01
C ASP A 773 -18.27 -15.76 1.87
N PHE A 774 -17.30 -16.64 2.13
CA PHE A 774 -16.88 -17.69 1.19
C PHE A 774 -17.86 -18.87 1.11
N ALA A 775 -18.60 -19.15 2.19
CA ALA A 775 -19.57 -20.24 2.20
C ALA A 775 -20.69 -19.97 1.18
N ARG A 776 -21.24 -18.75 1.19
CA ARG A 776 -22.26 -18.32 0.22
C ARG A 776 -21.74 -18.37 -1.22
N ARG A 777 -20.50 -17.96 -1.44
CA ARG A 777 -19.87 -17.98 -2.78
C ARG A 777 -19.65 -19.40 -3.29
N ALA A 778 -19.21 -20.32 -2.42
CA ALA A 778 -19.05 -21.72 -2.76
C ALA A 778 -20.38 -22.38 -3.14
N GLU A 779 -21.46 -22.08 -2.40
CA GLU A 779 -22.80 -22.54 -2.72
C GLU A 779 -23.30 -21.99 -4.06
N MET A 780 -23.16 -20.67 -4.27
CA MET A 780 -23.51 -20.03 -5.55
C MET A 780 -22.77 -20.65 -6.73
N LEU A 781 -21.45 -20.86 -6.61
CA LEU A 781 -20.65 -21.47 -7.66
C LEU A 781 -21.08 -22.91 -7.95
N LYS A 782 -21.39 -23.69 -6.91
CA LYS A 782 -21.90 -25.07 -7.06
C LYS A 782 -23.22 -25.09 -7.84
N ILE A 783 -24.16 -24.20 -7.53
CA ILE A 783 -25.43 -24.07 -8.25
C ILE A 783 -25.19 -23.66 -9.70
N ILE A 784 -24.36 -22.63 -9.93
CA ILE A 784 -23.99 -22.15 -11.27
C ILE A 784 -23.41 -23.28 -12.11
N ARG A 785 -22.42 -24.03 -11.60
CA ARG A 785 -21.78 -25.14 -12.33
C ARG A 785 -22.77 -26.25 -12.67
N THR A 786 -23.66 -26.59 -11.73
CA THR A 786 -24.68 -27.62 -11.95
C THR A 786 -25.65 -27.21 -13.07
N ARG A 787 -26.12 -25.96 -13.05
CA ARG A 787 -27.02 -25.42 -14.09
C ARG A 787 -26.30 -25.26 -15.42
N MET A 788 -25.04 -24.83 -15.41
CA MET A 788 -24.20 -24.67 -16.61
C MET A 788 -23.99 -26.00 -17.35
N ALA A 789 -23.87 -27.11 -16.62
CA ALA A 789 -23.74 -28.45 -17.20
C ALA A 789 -25.07 -29.00 -17.75
N LYS A 790 -26.21 -28.59 -17.16
CA LYS A 790 -27.55 -29.03 -17.58
C LYS A 790 -28.05 -28.29 -18.81
N ASP A 791 -28.13 -26.96 -18.71
CA ASP A 791 -28.53 -26.07 -19.80
C ASP A 791 -27.97 -24.68 -19.55
N ARG A 792 -26.94 -24.36 -20.33
CA ARG A 792 -26.20 -23.10 -20.21
C ARG A 792 -27.01 -21.91 -20.71
N SER A 793 -27.89 -22.07 -21.70
CA SER A 793 -28.70 -20.97 -22.22
C SER A 793 -29.72 -20.52 -21.18
N VAL A 794 -30.41 -21.46 -20.54
CA VAL A 794 -31.38 -21.18 -19.47
C VAL A 794 -30.71 -20.56 -18.24
N LEU A 795 -29.47 -20.96 -17.93
CA LEU A 795 -28.69 -20.29 -16.88
C LEU A 795 -28.40 -18.84 -17.26
N ILE A 796 -27.94 -18.57 -18.48
CA ILE A 796 -27.62 -17.21 -18.95
C ILE A 796 -28.85 -16.30 -18.86
N ASP A 797 -30.02 -16.76 -19.31
CA ASP A 797 -31.25 -15.97 -19.25
C ASP A 797 -31.59 -15.57 -17.79
N ASP A 798 -31.43 -16.49 -16.83
CA ASP A 798 -31.62 -16.21 -15.40
C ASP A 798 -30.59 -15.23 -14.84
N LEU A 799 -29.32 -15.34 -15.25
CA LEU A 799 -28.26 -14.43 -14.83
C LEU A 799 -28.48 -13.01 -15.37
N LEU A 800 -28.96 -12.88 -16.61
CA LEU A 800 -29.29 -11.61 -17.25
C LEU A 800 -30.56 -10.98 -16.66
N ALA A 801 -31.47 -11.77 -16.11
CA ALA A 801 -32.69 -11.29 -15.46
C ALA A 801 -32.46 -10.75 -14.04
N SER A 802 -31.35 -11.10 -13.38
CA SER A 802 -31.05 -10.68 -12.00
C SER A 802 -29.56 -10.37 -11.77
N PRO A 803 -28.96 -9.47 -12.56
CA PRO A 803 -27.52 -9.22 -12.49
C PRO A 803 -27.08 -8.60 -11.15
N GLU A 804 -27.96 -7.92 -10.43
CA GLU A 804 -27.67 -7.22 -9.17
C GLU A 804 -27.23 -8.15 -8.03
N ASP A 805 -27.54 -9.46 -8.11
CA ASP A 805 -27.12 -10.43 -7.08
C ASP A 805 -25.66 -10.92 -7.24
N GLY A 806 -25.00 -10.57 -8.35
CA GLY A 806 -23.60 -10.86 -8.60
C GLY A 806 -23.30 -12.24 -9.17
N ARG A 807 -24.30 -13.13 -9.30
CA ARG A 807 -24.11 -14.47 -9.89
C ARG A 807 -23.56 -14.39 -11.32
N ILE A 808 -23.95 -13.37 -12.09
CA ILE A 808 -23.46 -13.15 -13.45
C ILE A 808 -21.93 -12.91 -13.48
N LYS A 809 -21.40 -12.17 -12.51
CA LYS A 809 -19.96 -11.91 -12.40
C LYS A 809 -19.20 -13.16 -11.94
N LEU A 810 -19.76 -13.90 -10.99
CA LEU A 810 -19.18 -15.18 -10.54
C LEU A 810 -19.12 -16.21 -11.66
N PHE A 811 -20.21 -16.34 -12.44
CA PHE A 811 -20.26 -17.17 -13.64
C PHE A 811 -19.20 -16.75 -14.66
N THR A 812 -19.12 -15.46 -14.98
CA THR A 812 -18.16 -14.92 -15.94
C THR A 812 -16.72 -15.18 -15.47
N THR A 813 -16.45 -15.01 -14.18
CA THR A 813 -15.13 -15.29 -13.58
C THR A 813 -14.77 -16.76 -13.74
N HIS A 814 -15.67 -17.66 -13.35
CA HIS A 814 -15.47 -19.10 -13.48
C HIS A 814 -15.22 -19.54 -14.92
N ALA A 815 -16.07 -19.11 -15.85
CA ALA A 815 -15.98 -19.49 -17.26
C ALA A 815 -14.70 -18.95 -17.92
N ALA A 816 -14.33 -17.69 -17.64
CA ALA A 816 -13.10 -17.08 -18.17
C ALA A 816 -11.84 -17.77 -17.63
N LEU A 817 -11.79 -18.06 -16.32
CA LEU A 817 -10.66 -18.77 -15.72
C LEU A 817 -10.57 -20.22 -16.20
N ALA A 818 -11.70 -20.91 -16.38
CA ALA A 818 -11.73 -22.25 -16.96
C ALA A 818 -11.16 -22.27 -18.39
N ALA A 819 -11.53 -21.30 -19.22
CA ALA A 819 -10.98 -21.14 -20.57
C ALA A 819 -9.49 -20.81 -20.56
N ARG A 820 -9.06 -19.96 -19.63
CA ARG A 820 -7.64 -19.63 -19.46
C ARG A 820 -6.82 -20.85 -19.02
N LYS A 821 -7.35 -21.63 -18.07
CA LYS A 821 -6.71 -22.85 -17.54
C LYS A 821 -6.57 -23.94 -18.60
N SER A 822 -7.58 -24.11 -19.47
CA SER A 822 -7.55 -25.13 -20.54
C SER A 822 -6.63 -24.79 -21.71
N ARG A 823 -6.12 -23.55 -21.78
CA ARG A 823 -5.21 -23.04 -22.81
C ARG A 823 -4.05 -22.26 -22.16
N LYS A 824 -3.48 -22.82 -21.09
CA LYS A 824 -2.50 -22.13 -20.23
C LYS A 824 -1.31 -21.57 -21.02
N GLU A 825 -0.79 -22.31 -22.00
CA GLU A 825 0.36 -21.91 -22.82
C GLU A 825 0.02 -20.71 -23.71
N LEU A 826 -1.15 -20.73 -24.38
CA LEU A 826 -1.63 -19.59 -25.18
C LEU A 826 -1.66 -18.28 -24.38
N PHE A 827 -2.17 -18.31 -23.15
CA PHE A 827 -2.27 -17.08 -22.35
C PHE A 827 -0.96 -16.69 -21.66
N ARG A 828 -0.07 -17.65 -21.42
CA ARG A 828 1.27 -17.41 -20.88
C ARG A 828 2.21 -16.81 -21.92
N ASP A 829 2.26 -17.40 -23.13
CA ASP A 829 3.31 -17.13 -24.12
C ASP A 829 2.77 -16.59 -25.46
N GLY A 830 1.45 -16.61 -25.67
CA GLY A 830 0.86 -16.19 -26.94
C GLY A 830 0.94 -14.69 -27.22
N ALA A 831 1.12 -14.34 -28.49
CA ALA A 831 1.17 -12.96 -28.95
C ALA A 831 -0.15 -12.20 -28.70
N TYR A 832 -0.08 -10.87 -28.62
CA TYR A 832 -1.24 -10.00 -28.51
C TYR A 832 -1.49 -9.27 -29.84
N LEU A 833 -2.67 -9.48 -30.42
CA LEU A 833 -3.08 -8.88 -31.69
C LEU A 833 -4.35 -8.03 -31.48
N PRO A 834 -4.29 -6.70 -31.59
CA PRO A 834 -5.48 -5.86 -31.61
C PRO A 834 -6.39 -6.27 -32.77
N VAL A 835 -7.70 -6.28 -32.55
CA VAL A 835 -8.70 -6.55 -33.60
C VAL A 835 -9.37 -5.22 -33.93
N GLU A 836 -9.28 -4.79 -35.18
CA GLU A 836 -9.90 -3.54 -35.63
C GLU A 836 -11.43 -3.71 -35.69
N ILE A 837 -12.16 -2.70 -35.21
CA ILE A 837 -13.62 -2.67 -35.29
C ILE A 837 -14.05 -1.70 -36.39
N LYS A 838 -14.90 -2.18 -37.29
CA LYS A 838 -15.49 -1.43 -38.40
C LYS A 838 -17.00 -1.25 -38.19
N GLY A 839 -17.57 -0.24 -38.83
CA GLY A 839 -19.00 0.09 -38.75
C GLY A 839 -19.34 1.25 -37.80
N ARG A 840 -20.65 1.43 -37.55
CA ARG A 840 -21.20 2.58 -36.82
C ARG A 840 -20.81 2.60 -35.34
N LEU A 841 -20.76 1.44 -34.69
CA LEU A 841 -20.49 1.31 -33.25
C LEU A 841 -19.03 0.95 -32.94
N ARG A 842 -18.09 1.27 -33.85
CA ARG A 842 -16.66 0.91 -33.69
C ARG A 842 -16.00 1.42 -32.40
N ARG A 843 -16.45 2.57 -31.89
CA ARG A 843 -15.94 3.16 -30.64
C ARG A 843 -16.46 2.46 -29.38
N ASN A 844 -17.50 1.64 -29.53
CA ASN A 844 -18.26 1.04 -28.44
C ASN A 844 -17.89 -0.42 -28.18
N LEU A 845 -16.87 -0.93 -28.88
CA LEU A 845 -16.29 -2.25 -28.67
C LEU A 845 -14.77 -2.13 -28.52
N ILE A 846 -14.22 -3.02 -27.72
CA ILE A 846 -12.80 -3.38 -27.74
C ILE A 846 -12.72 -4.86 -28.10
N ALA A 847 -11.81 -5.21 -29.00
CA ALA A 847 -11.49 -6.60 -29.29
C ALA A 847 -9.98 -6.81 -29.49
N PHE A 848 -9.51 -7.98 -29.11
CA PHE A 848 -8.14 -8.43 -29.36
C PHE A 848 -8.08 -9.94 -29.36
N ALA A 849 -7.04 -10.47 -30.00
CA ALA A 849 -6.72 -11.88 -30.03
C ALA A 849 -5.43 -12.20 -29.28
N ARG A 850 -5.40 -13.38 -28.66
CA ARG A 850 -4.19 -14.08 -28.25
C ARG A 850 -3.94 -15.22 -29.23
N THR A 851 -2.71 -15.39 -29.70
CA THR A 851 -2.37 -16.45 -30.66
C THR A 851 -1.05 -17.13 -30.30
N LEU A 852 -1.04 -18.46 -30.33
CA LEU A 852 0.16 -19.28 -30.17
C LEU A 852 0.00 -20.52 -31.06
N ASP A 853 0.88 -20.69 -32.04
CA ASP A 853 0.80 -21.77 -33.04
C ASP A 853 -0.58 -21.89 -33.71
N LYS A 854 -1.32 -22.97 -33.42
CA LYS A 854 -2.67 -23.24 -33.95
C LYS A 854 -3.78 -22.82 -32.99
N GLU A 855 -3.44 -22.41 -31.77
CA GLU A 855 -4.40 -21.96 -30.77
C GLU A 855 -4.60 -20.45 -30.86
N ALA A 856 -5.85 -20.04 -30.70
CA ALA A 856 -6.23 -18.65 -30.63
C ALA A 856 -7.34 -18.44 -29.62
N ALA A 857 -7.36 -17.24 -29.05
CA ALA A 857 -8.48 -16.76 -28.27
C ALA A 857 -8.81 -15.33 -28.67
N ILE A 858 -10.10 -14.97 -28.72
CA ILE A 858 -10.57 -13.61 -29.05
C ILE A 858 -11.48 -13.15 -27.93
N VAL A 859 -11.21 -11.96 -27.39
CA VAL A 859 -12.12 -11.28 -26.47
C VAL A 859 -12.78 -10.10 -27.17
N ILE A 860 -14.07 -9.95 -26.94
CA ILE A 860 -14.90 -8.86 -27.46
C ILE A 860 -15.70 -8.31 -26.28
N ALA A 861 -15.56 -7.02 -26.00
CA ALA A 861 -16.20 -6.39 -24.86
C ALA A 861 -16.76 -5.00 -25.20
N PRO A 862 -17.94 -4.63 -24.67
CA PRO A 862 -18.54 -3.34 -24.91
C PRO A 862 -17.94 -2.26 -24.01
N ARG A 863 -18.00 -1.02 -24.51
CA ARG A 863 -17.70 0.21 -23.77
C ARG A 863 -18.60 1.33 -24.26
N PHE A 864 -18.84 2.32 -23.41
CA PHE A 864 -19.64 3.50 -23.75
C PHE A 864 -21.10 3.20 -24.14
N MET A 865 -21.80 2.46 -23.28
CA MET A 865 -23.12 1.91 -23.60
C MET A 865 -24.28 2.88 -23.37
N THR A 866 -24.09 4.01 -22.67
CA THR A 866 -25.22 4.90 -22.34
C THR A 866 -25.87 5.54 -23.55
N ALA A 867 -25.14 5.65 -24.66
CA ALA A 867 -25.64 6.22 -25.92
C ALA A 867 -26.07 5.15 -26.95
N VAL A 868 -25.92 3.87 -26.62
CA VAL A 868 -26.16 2.75 -27.56
C VAL A 868 -27.45 2.01 -27.23
N ILE A 869 -27.69 1.75 -25.94
CA ILE A 869 -28.85 0.99 -25.48
C ILE A 869 -29.60 1.79 -24.41
N PRO A 870 -30.91 1.56 -24.24
CA PRO A 870 -31.63 2.08 -23.09
C PRO A 870 -31.24 1.34 -21.81
N GLU A 871 -31.55 1.94 -20.66
CA GLU A 871 -31.34 1.29 -19.36
C GLU A 871 -32.10 -0.04 -19.30
N ARG A 872 -31.54 -1.03 -18.58
CA ARG A 872 -32.10 -2.38 -18.41
C ARG A 872 -32.22 -3.21 -19.70
N SER A 873 -31.58 -2.76 -20.78
CA SER A 873 -31.41 -3.56 -21.99
C SER A 873 -29.98 -4.06 -22.11
N TRP A 874 -29.82 -5.29 -22.58
CA TRP A 874 -28.51 -5.91 -22.78
C TRP A 874 -27.99 -5.62 -24.19
N PRO A 875 -26.68 -5.32 -24.35
CA PRO A 875 -26.09 -5.13 -25.66
C PRO A 875 -25.81 -6.49 -26.33
N VAL A 876 -26.88 -7.21 -26.71
CA VAL A 876 -26.79 -8.53 -27.35
C VAL A 876 -27.52 -8.55 -28.70
N GLY A 877 -27.01 -9.32 -29.65
CA GLY A 877 -27.62 -9.52 -30.97
C GLY A 877 -27.69 -8.25 -31.83
N GLU A 878 -28.90 -7.94 -32.32
CA GLU A 878 -29.20 -6.92 -33.35
C GLU A 878 -28.70 -5.51 -33.05
N VAL A 879 -28.46 -5.16 -31.78
CA VAL A 879 -27.84 -3.87 -31.41
C VAL A 879 -26.50 -3.65 -32.13
N TRP A 880 -25.79 -4.74 -32.44
CA TRP A 880 -24.49 -4.72 -33.10
C TRP A 880 -24.55 -4.89 -34.62
N ALA A 881 -25.75 -4.93 -35.21
CA ALA A 881 -25.92 -5.10 -36.66
C ALA A 881 -25.10 -4.06 -37.44
N GLY A 882 -24.37 -4.52 -38.46
CA GLY A 882 -23.49 -3.66 -39.26
C GLY A 882 -22.21 -3.21 -38.56
N THR A 883 -21.85 -3.81 -37.42
CA THR A 883 -20.55 -3.65 -36.74
C THR A 883 -19.74 -4.93 -36.90
N TYR A 884 -18.52 -4.81 -37.42
CA TYR A 884 -17.70 -5.95 -37.84
C TYR A 884 -16.33 -5.93 -37.16
N LEU A 885 -15.83 -7.11 -36.82
CA LEU A 885 -14.46 -7.34 -36.36
C LEU A 885 -13.61 -7.73 -37.57
N ASP A 886 -12.52 -7.00 -37.79
CA ASP A 886 -11.52 -7.35 -38.78
C ASP A 886 -10.49 -8.28 -38.14
N LEU A 887 -10.73 -9.59 -38.28
CA LEU A 887 -9.85 -10.59 -37.67
C LEU A 887 -8.54 -10.72 -38.43
N PRO A 888 -7.39 -10.82 -37.72
CA PRO A 888 -6.10 -11.14 -38.32
C PRO A 888 -6.14 -12.35 -39.25
N ASP A 889 -5.29 -12.34 -40.28
CA ASP A 889 -5.17 -13.41 -41.26
C ASP A 889 -4.97 -14.78 -40.59
N GLY A 890 -5.67 -15.79 -41.11
CA GLY A 890 -5.66 -17.15 -40.56
C GLY A 890 -6.73 -17.42 -39.51
N LEU A 891 -7.11 -16.45 -38.68
CA LEU A 891 -8.16 -16.63 -37.66
C LEU A 891 -9.57 -16.74 -38.26
N GLN A 892 -9.77 -16.21 -39.47
CA GLN A 892 -11.05 -16.26 -40.18
C GLN A 892 -11.50 -17.67 -40.55
N ARG A 893 -10.59 -18.67 -40.54
CA ARG A 893 -10.89 -20.08 -40.86
C ARG A 893 -10.90 -20.98 -39.62
N VAL A 894 -10.69 -20.41 -38.45
CA VAL A 894 -10.67 -21.13 -37.19
C VAL A 894 -12.10 -21.24 -36.66
N ARG A 895 -12.47 -22.45 -36.22
CA ARG A 895 -13.68 -22.67 -35.45
C ARG A 895 -13.40 -22.35 -34.00
N PHE A 896 -14.23 -21.50 -33.41
CA PHE A 896 -14.14 -21.11 -32.02
C PHE A 896 -15.31 -21.68 -31.23
N ARG A 897 -15.12 -21.77 -29.92
CA ARG A 897 -16.15 -21.96 -28.93
C ARG A 897 -16.14 -20.78 -27.97
N ASP A 898 -17.30 -20.17 -27.74
CA ASP A 898 -17.42 -19.13 -26.72
C ASP A 898 -17.42 -19.78 -25.33
N ALA A 899 -16.48 -19.39 -24.49
CA ALA A 899 -16.34 -19.88 -23.12
C ALA A 899 -17.56 -19.57 -22.27
N PHE A 900 -18.26 -18.46 -22.54
CA PHE A 900 -19.46 -18.07 -21.79
C PHE A 900 -20.68 -18.85 -22.26
N THR A 901 -21.05 -18.78 -23.54
CA THR A 901 -22.29 -19.41 -24.04
C THR A 901 -22.13 -20.89 -24.41
N GLY A 902 -20.90 -21.38 -24.55
CA GLY A 902 -20.60 -22.76 -24.97
C GLY A 902 -20.87 -23.03 -26.45
N LYS A 903 -21.35 -22.04 -27.20
CA LYS A 903 -21.69 -22.17 -28.61
C LYS A 903 -20.44 -22.19 -29.48
N ALA A 904 -20.45 -23.07 -30.48
CA ALA A 904 -19.45 -23.03 -31.54
C ALA A 904 -19.79 -21.89 -32.51
N ILE A 905 -18.79 -21.09 -32.85
CA ILE A 905 -18.88 -20.00 -33.79
C ILE A 905 -17.83 -20.24 -34.87
N SER A 906 -18.26 -20.23 -36.12
CA SER A 906 -17.37 -20.29 -37.28
C SER A 906 -17.58 -19.03 -38.09
N PHE A 907 -16.48 -18.48 -38.58
CA PHE A 907 -16.50 -17.28 -39.39
C PHE A 907 -16.29 -17.65 -40.85
N SER A 908 -17.10 -17.09 -41.74
CA SER A 908 -16.94 -17.21 -43.18
C SER A 908 -16.90 -15.82 -43.80
N GLY A 909 -15.89 -15.01 -43.41
CA GLY A 909 -15.76 -13.60 -43.78
C GLY A 909 -15.61 -12.67 -42.56
N PRO A 910 -15.82 -11.34 -42.74
CA PRO A 910 -15.81 -10.36 -41.64
C PRO A 910 -16.77 -10.78 -40.52
N VAL A 911 -16.31 -10.74 -39.27
CA VAL A 911 -17.10 -11.23 -38.15
C VAL A 911 -18.08 -10.16 -37.69
N GLU A 912 -19.37 -10.41 -37.87
CA GLU A 912 -20.37 -9.51 -37.33
C GLU A 912 -20.43 -9.62 -35.80
N ALA A 913 -20.31 -8.50 -35.10
CA ALA A 913 -20.33 -8.45 -33.64
C ALA A 913 -21.66 -8.96 -33.08
N ALA A 914 -22.78 -8.83 -33.82
CA ALA A 914 -24.08 -9.38 -33.44
C ALA A 914 -24.06 -10.91 -33.28
N ALA A 915 -23.31 -11.62 -34.13
CA ALA A 915 -23.16 -13.07 -34.04
C ALA A 915 -22.30 -13.48 -32.84
N ALA A 916 -21.21 -12.75 -32.59
CA ALA A 916 -20.31 -13.03 -31.47
C ALA A 916 -20.94 -12.69 -30.11
N LEU A 917 -21.78 -11.66 -30.04
CA LEU A 917 -22.47 -11.18 -28.84
C LEU A 917 -23.96 -11.53 -28.86
N ALA A 918 -24.33 -12.69 -29.42
CA ALA A 918 -25.73 -13.05 -29.65
C ALA A 918 -26.54 -13.32 -28.36
N GLN A 919 -25.89 -13.84 -27.31
CA GLN A 919 -26.56 -14.27 -26.06
C GLN A 919 -25.97 -13.68 -24.79
N PHE A 920 -24.73 -13.18 -24.83
CA PHE A 920 -24.04 -12.67 -23.65
C PHE A 920 -23.35 -11.34 -24.02
N PRO A 921 -23.31 -10.35 -23.11
CA PRO A 921 -22.86 -8.99 -23.44
C PRO A 921 -21.34 -8.88 -23.67
N VAL A 922 -20.58 -9.94 -23.39
CA VAL A 922 -19.15 -10.08 -23.69
C VAL A 922 -18.93 -11.46 -24.33
N ALA A 923 -17.88 -11.60 -25.14
CA ALA A 923 -17.51 -12.88 -25.72
C ALA A 923 -16.06 -13.22 -25.39
N PHE A 924 -15.81 -14.50 -25.10
CA PHE A 924 -14.47 -15.04 -24.90
C PHE A 924 -14.34 -16.32 -25.72
N LEU A 925 -13.94 -16.13 -26.97
CA LEU A 925 -13.84 -17.19 -27.97
C LEU A 925 -12.48 -17.89 -27.81
N VAL A 926 -12.46 -19.22 -27.75
CA VAL A 926 -11.24 -20.03 -27.75
C VAL A 926 -11.33 -21.07 -28.87
N THR A 927 -10.21 -21.46 -29.48
CA THR A 927 -10.21 -22.52 -30.51
C THR A 927 -10.88 -23.79 -29.96
N ASP A 928 -11.85 -24.30 -30.73
CA ASP A 928 -12.70 -25.46 -30.39
C ASP A 928 -11.90 -26.78 -30.31
#